data_AF-A0A6A4Y706-F1
#
_entry.id   AF-A0A6A4Y706-F1
#
_cell.length_a   1.000
_cell.length_b   1.000
_cell.length_c   1.000
_cell.angle_alpha   90.00
_cell.angle_beta   90.00
_cell.angle_gamma   90.00
#
_symmetry.space_group_name_H-M   'P 1'
#
loop_
_entity.id
_entity.type
_entity.pdbx_description
1 polymer ?
#
loop_
_entity_poly.entity_id
_entity_poly.type
_entity_poly.pdbx_seq_one_letter_code
_entity_poly.pdbx_strand_id
1 'polypeptide(L)'
;MRSEGRGQYWFKPATFEVQSMPKEEVSRRTSSIQSSTHRPLPFLHFRSAGFVAFAYTFTISLSSFLFLSYSQHILVNDYLWAGFNGVTTQPFLCNFFNRNLQISNPTLDIHLNGAIYGAFGSLTNTTDSTIRSSHLYPNLVQDEANANLLNVVQALRNMDSCNLPWIATAYCFLDFGRAWPMAYSPRRQKRCSTQLQNGAIYLESALRNANWLDLTICWGDALSIAFFTPILNTNAGHEWLSATQHNQTSVTDEVAYWQSYNVTTYRTQWQNYKRLGATEYILVENAIGFTYRLTLKQSNSSFQIPAGSSFIMSWSLANDLIQVANNASMLAGRSLIAGSPSFPFENSTSGLKGTLMQQRLLPNPLDLALEAFSASIGPFGVIDLVRVATPPELQLLFHTIQTFLMAKLAMDEAGIQASYRSIYTQYFFTPQPQAWDHVDLWGGDLNCGLNYGGSWNRPFQFFSSAGICGNYFTDYISTPSQNVIFALVAADLVDVNAAKWLTVSNRDADHANTVLKMFNKTVSFVQTFFNHEELTQFATLSHASRGVIRDEVNLSFVQYIQFRDTNMYGLSSVNFFSSSEPDLEFFTWLYLFDWIEGKREVVAFQGDIDSITTISAPVNLDMRPVNGQEIPVNVSTYILRVVQYITIVLFGVSCIVCIYILTSQGYVEGLHMLPFNLIAGHVWVGRPLMLLRGITAVCFLSTSTLELVAPHTGLISYFQSPAPNLFSTFLSSTQMSWLVYVVVDSFSIFTSQYTANYS
;
A
#
# COMPACT_ATOMS: atom_id res chain seq x y z
N MET A 1 -28.86 -49.36 33.95
CA MET A 1 -30.02 -49.74 34.79
C MET A 1 -31.13 -48.71 34.61
N ARG A 2 -32.37 -49.19 34.52
CA ARG A 2 -33.69 -48.52 34.30
C ARG A 2 -34.18 -48.28 32.86
N SER A 3 -34.78 -49.37 32.39
CA SER A 3 -36.06 -49.57 31.66
C SER A 3 -36.34 -48.88 30.32
N GLU A 4 -36.45 -49.76 29.33
CA GLU A 4 -37.04 -49.65 28.00
C GLU A 4 -38.52 -49.26 28.00
N GLY A 5 -38.98 -48.72 26.85
CA GLY A 5 -40.40 -48.58 26.52
C GLY A 5 -40.73 -47.52 25.49
N ARG A 6 -40.01 -47.42 24.35
CA ARG A 6 -40.43 -46.55 23.23
C ARG A 6 -41.35 -47.34 22.30
N GLY A 7 -42.64 -47.03 22.35
CA GLY A 7 -43.67 -47.59 21.48
C GLY A 7 -43.37 -47.33 20.00
N GLN A 8 -43.39 -48.38 19.21
CA GLN A 8 -43.45 -48.30 17.75
C GLN A 8 -44.88 -47.92 17.35
N TYR A 9 -45.06 -46.75 16.76
CA TYR A 9 -46.28 -46.42 16.02
C TYR A 9 -46.12 -46.97 14.60
N TRP A 10 -46.88 -48.02 14.28
CA TRP A 10 -47.04 -48.50 12.91
C TRP A 10 -48.15 -47.70 12.24
N PHE A 11 -47.84 -46.97 11.17
CA PHE A 11 -48.88 -46.45 10.28
C PHE A 11 -49.55 -47.64 9.59
N LYS A 12 -50.89 -47.69 9.62
CA LYS A 12 -51.65 -48.69 8.84
C LYS A 12 -51.27 -48.56 7.36
N PRO A 13 -51.05 -49.67 6.64
CA PRO A 13 -50.80 -49.61 5.21
C PRO A 13 -52.00 -48.95 4.51
N ALA A 14 -51.72 -47.97 3.66
CA ALA A 14 -52.74 -47.32 2.83
C ALA A 14 -53.28 -48.34 1.83
N THR A 15 -54.43 -48.94 2.14
CA THR A 15 -55.24 -49.66 1.18
C THR A 15 -55.90 -48.64 0.26
N PHE A 16 -55.41 -48.54 -0.97
CA PHE A 16 -56.10 -47.82 -2.04
C PHE A 16 -57.32 -48.64 -2.46
N GLU A 17 -58.49 -48.33 -1.90
CA GLU A 17 -59.76 -48.72 -2.53
C GLU A 17 -59.96 -47.84 -3.76
N VAL A 18 -59.67 -48.40 -4.93
CA VAL A 18 -60.10 -47.81 -6.20
C VAL A 18 -61.61 -47.97 -6.27
N GLN A 19 -62.35 -46.94 -5.85
CA GLN A 19 -63.78 -46.86 -6.17
C GLN A 19 -63.92 -46.81 -7.69
N SER A 20 -64.48 -47.87 -8.26
CA SER A 20 -64.82 -47.89 -9.68
C SER A 20 -65.87 -46.81 -9.95
N MET A 21 -65.56 -45.92 -10.90
CA MET A 21 -66.48 -44.85 -11.29
C MET A 21 -67.84 -45.44 -11.72
N PRO A 22 -68.97 -44.85 -11.28
CA PRO A 22 -70.29 -45.27 -11.73
C PRO A 22 -70.37 -45.23 -13.25
N LYS A 23 -70.97 -46.26 -13.88
CA LYS A 23 -71.09 -46.37 -15.34
C LYS A 23 -71.72 -45.13 -15.98
N GLU A 24 -72.58 -44.42 -15.26
CA GLU A 24 -73.19 -43.15 -15.68
C GLU A 24 -72.17 -42.01 -15.78
N GLU A 25 -71.23 -41.91 -14.84
CA GLU A 25 -70.18 -40.87 -14.85
C GLU A 25 -69.15 -41.16 -15.96
N VAL A 26 -68.86 -42.44 -16.21
CA VAL A 26 -68.06 -42.88 -17.37
C VAL A 26 -68.76 -42.51 -18.67
N SER A 27 -70.06 -42.80 -18.80
CA SER A 27 -70.84 -42.44 -19.99
C SER A 27 -70.95 -40.93 -20.17
N ARG A 28 -71.09 -40.16 -19.08
CA ARG A 28 -71.15 -38.70 -19.10
C ARG A 28 -69.82 -38.08 -19.55
N ARG A 29 -68.70 -38.55 -19.03
CA ARG A 29 -67.35 -38.10 -19.46
C ARG A 29 -67.01 -38.56 -20.88
N THR A 30 -67.45 -39.74 -21.28
CA THR A 30 -67.27 -40.22 -22.67
C THR A 30 -68.12 -39.39 -23.63
N SER A 31 -69.33 -39.00 -23.23
CA SER A 31 -70.18 -38.08 -24.00
C SER A 31 -69.63 -36.65 -24.03
N SER A 32 -68.96 -36.16 -22.97
CA SER A 32 -68.34 -34.84 -22.98
C SER A 32 -67.08 -34.78 -23.85
N ILE A 33 -66.36 -35.90 -23.99
CA ILE A 33 -65.24 -36.06 -24.93
C ILE A 33 -65.76 -36.15 -26.38
N GLN A 34 -66.91 -36.80 -26.60
CA GLN A 34 -67.54 -36.85 -27.93
C GLN A 34 -68.27 -35.54 -28.31
N SER A 35 -68.73 -34.75 -27.34
CA SER A 35 -69.38 -33.46 -27.58
C SER A 35 -68.41 -32.28 -27.62
N SER A 36 -67.13 -32.46 -27.25
CA SER A 36 -66.12 -31.44 -27.48
C SER A 36 -65.77 -31.44 -28.97
N THR A 37 -66.48 -30.62 -29.74
CA THR A 37 -66.12 -30.23 -31.09
C THR A 37 -64.87 -29.34 -31.06
N HIS A 38 -63.73 -29.86 -30.61
CA HIS A 38 -62.45 -29.39 -31.12
C HIS A 38 -62.21 -30.19 -32.39
N ARG A 39 -62.28 -29.50 -33.54
CA ARG A 39 -61.79 -30.04 -34.82
C ARG A 39 -60.44 -30.70 -34.55
N PRO A 40 -60.17 -31.93 -35.04
CA PRO A 40 -58.82 -32.46 -34.97
C PRO A 40 -57.94 -31.46 -35.71
N LEU A 41 -57.08 -30.75 -34.98
CA LEU A 41 -56.02 -29.96 -35.58
C LEU A 41 -55.28 -30.91 -36.53
N PRO A 42 -54.97 -30.49 -37.78
CA PRO A 42 -54.43 -31.38 -38.79
C PRO A 42 -53.27 -32.19 -38.23
N PHE A 43 -53.13 -33.46 -38.58
CA PHE A 43 -52.08 -34.38 -38.14
C PHE A 43 -50.64 -33.79 -38.20
N LEU A 44 -50.42 -32.82 -39.09
CA LEU A 44 -49.20 -32.00 -39.17
C LEU A 44 -48.92 -31.14 -37.93
N HIS A 45 -49.95 -30.58 -37.28
CA HIS A 45 -49.85 -29.69 -36.12
C HIS A 45 -49.39 -30.41 -34.84
N PHE A 46 -49.79 -31.67 -34.63
CA PHE A 46 -49.34 -32.46 -33.47
C PHE A 46 -47.87 -32.87 -33.60
N ARG A 47 -47.44 -33.33 -34.78
CA ARG A 47 -46.02 -33.65 -35.02
C ARG A 47 -45.14 -32.40 -35.02
N SER A 48 -45.63 -31.26 -35.53
CA SER A 48 -44.91 -29.99 -35.42
C SER A 48 -44.84 -29.49 -33.99
N ALA A 49 -45.90 -29.66 -33.19
CA ALA A 49 -45.89 -29.32 -31.77
C ALA A 49 -44.90 -30.20 -30.97
N GLY A 50 -44.84 -31.50 -31.26
CA GLY A 50 -43.85 -32.41 -30.68
C GLY A 50 -42.40 -32.05 -31.08
N PHE A 51 -42.18 -31.62 -32.32
CA PHE A 51 -40.87 -31.13 -32.77
C PHE A 51 -40.47 -29.81 -32.07
N VAL A 52 -41.40 -28.86 -31.94
CA VAL A 52 -41.18 -27.60 -31.21
C VAL A 52 -40.88 -27.88 -29.73
N ALA A 53 -41.60 -28.83 -29.11
CA ALA A 53 -41.37 -29.25 -27.73
C ALA A 53 -39.97 -29.90 -27.55
N PHE A 54 -39.56 -30.74 -28.50
CA PHE A 54 -38.21 -31.32 -28.53
C PHE A 54 -37.14 -30.23 -28.67
N ALA A 55 -37.30 -29.32 -29.64
CA ALA A 55 -36.37 -28.22 -29.87
C ALA A 55 -36.28 -27.28 -28.66
N TYR A 56 -37.40 -26.98 -28.00
CA TYR A 56 -37.45 -26.18 -26.77
C TYR A 56 -36.71 -26.86 -25.62
N THR A 57 -36.98 -28.14 -25.36
CA THR A 57 -36.32 -28.90 -24.28
C THR A 57 -34.82 -29.04 -24.53
N PHE A 58 -34.43 -29.25 -25.79
CA PHE A 58 -33.03 -29.30 -26.21
C PHE A 58 -32.33 -27.94 -26.02
N THR A 59 -32.95 -26.84 -26.44
CA THR A 59 -32.38 -25.49 -26.30
C THR A 59 -32.25 -25.06 -24.84
N ILE A 60 -33.19 -25.41 -23.97
CA ILE A 60 -33.06 -25.21 -22.51
C ILE A 60 -31.86 -25.98 -21.96
N SER A 61 -31.73 -27.25 -22.34
CA SER A 61 -30.64 -28.10 -21.87
C SER A 61 -29.29 -27.54 -22.31
N LEU A 62 -29.19 -27.15 -23.59
CA LEU A 62 -28.02 -26.49 -24.16
C LEU A 62 -27.71 -25.17 -23.44
N SER A 63 -28.72 -24.33 -23.20
CA SER A 63 -28.58 -23.09 -22.42
C SER A 63 -28.03 -23.35 -21.02
N SER A 64 -28.49 -24.41 -20.34
CA SER A 64 -27.93 -24.79 -19.04
C SER A 64 -26.45 -25.18 -19.11
N PHE A 65 -26.02 -25.90 -20.15
CA PHE A 65 -24.60 -26.21 -20.35
C PHE A 65 -23.76 -24.99 -20.69
N LEU A 66 -24.25 -24.11 -21.56
CA LEU A 66 -23.57 -22.86 -21.89
C LEU A 66 -23.44 -21.97 -20.65
N PHE A 67 -24.45 -21.94 -19.78
CA PHE A 67 -24.37 -21.23 -18.52
C PHE A 67 -23.35 -21.84 -17.56
N LEU A 68 -23.25 -23.17 -17.50
CA LEU A 68 -22.21 -23.84 -16.72
C LEU A 68 -20.81 -23.48 -17.25
N SER A 69 -20.61 -23.49 -18.56
CA SER A 69 -19.35 -23.07 -19.18
C SER A 69 -19.02 -21.60 -18.86
N TYR A 70 -19.99 -20.70 -18.95
CA TYR A 70 -19.82 -19.31 -18.54
C TYR A 70 -19.52 -19.17 -17.03
N SER A 71 -20.20 -19.95 -16.19
CA SER A 71 -19.97 -19.99 -14.74
C SER A 71 -18.54 -20.41 -14.39
N GLN A 72 -17.95 -21.35 -15.15
CA GLN A 72 -16.55 -21.76 -14.96
C GLN A 72 -15.56 -20.61 -15.21
N HIS A 73 -15.89 -19.66 -16.09
CA HIS A 73 -15.04 -18.52 -16.38
C HIS A 73 -15.13 -17.40 -15.33
N ILE A 74 -16.28 -17.23 -14.67
CA ILE A 74 -16.47 -16.19 -13.64
C ILE A 74 -16.15 -16.71 -12.24
N LEU A 75 -16.60 -17.91 -11.88
CA LEU A 75 -16.45 -18.50 -10.55
C LEU A 75 -15.06 -19.12 -10.33
N VAL A 76 -14.01 -18.39 -10.72
CA VAL A 76 -12.62 -18.78 -10.51
C VAL A 76 -12.14 -18.40 -9.10
N ASN A 77 -12.77 -17.38 -8.49
CA ASN A 77 -12.46 -16.86 -7.16
C ASN A 77 -13.68 -16.15 -6.55
N ASP A 78 -13.67 -15.98 -5.23
CA ASP A 78 -14.78 -15.44 -4.43
C ASP A 78 -14.98 -13.93 -4.59
N TYR A 79 -14.04 -13.23 -5.24
CA TYR A 79 -14.23 -11.86 -5.70
C TYR A 79 -15.26 -11.77 -6.84
N LEU A 80 -15.62 -12.90 -7.47
CA LEU A 80 -16.39 -12.96 -8.72
C LEU A 80 -15.67 -12.26 -9.88
N TRP A 81 -14.35 -12.12 -9.81
CA TRP A 81 -13.55 -11.44 -10.80
C TRP A 81 -12.99 -12.45 -11.81
N ALA A 82 -13.60 -12.50 -13.00
CA ALA A 82 -13.16 -13.35 -14.09
C ALA A 82 -11.68 -13.10 -14.45
N GLY A 83 -10.88 -14.18 -14.54
CA GLY A 83 -9.47 -14.10 -14.91
C GLY A 83 -8.51 -13.59 -13.82
N PHE A 84 -9.00 -13.19 -12.65
CA PHE A 84 -8.13 -12.80 -11.54
C PHE A 84 -7.32 -14.01 -11.06
N ASN A 85 -6.00 -13.90 -11.19
CA ASN A 85 -5.07 -14.96 -10.82
C ASN A 85 -3.88 -14.41 -10.01
N GLY A 86 -3.21 -15.30 -9.29
CA GLY A 86 -2.09 -14.94 -8.42
C GLY A 86 -0.79 -14.59 -9.16
N VAL A 87 -0.68 -14.89 -10.46
CA VAL A 87 0.57 -14.75 -11.21
C VAL A 87 0.67 -13.40 -11.92
N THR A 88 -0.44 -12.87 -12.45
CA THR A 88 -0.46 -11.63 -13.23
C THR A 88 -1.33 -10.56 -12.59
N THR A 89 -2.58 -10.88 -12.24
CA THR A 89 -3.55 -9.88 -11.77
C THR A 89 -3.25 -9.39 -10.35
N GLN A 90 -2.98 -10.32 -9.43
CA GLN A 90 -2.62 -9.99 -8.05
C GLN A 90 -1.37 -9.08 -7.96
N PRO A 91 -0.21 -9.42 -8.54
CA PRO A 91 0.97 -8.56 -8.45
C PRO A 91 0.76 -7.23 -9.16
N PHE A 92 0.07 -7.19 -10.30
CA PHE A 92 -0.25 -5.93 -10.98
C PHE A 92 -1.08 -5.00 -10.08
N LEU A 93 -2.17 -5.50 -9.50
CA LEU A 93 -3.06 -4.72 -8.64
C LEU A 93 -2.35 -4.26 -7.36
N CYS A 94 -1.59 -5.15 -6.71
CA CYS A 94 -0.85 -4.80 -5.50
C CYS A 94 0.24 -3.75 -5.78
N ASN A 95 0.97 -3.89 -6.88
CA ASN A 95 2.00 -2.91 -7.27
C ASN A 95 1.39 -1.57 -7.68
N PHE A 96 0.21 -1.58 -8.31
CA PHE A 96 -0.54 -0.37 -8.60
C PHE A 96 -0.87 0.39 -7.31
N PHE A 97 -1.46 -0.27 -6.31
CA PHE A 97 -1.76 0.37 -5.02
C PHE A 97 -0.49 0.80 -4.30
N ASN A 98 0.54 -0.05 -4.22
CA ASN A 98 1.79 0.26 -3.53
C ASN A 98 2.50 1.48 -4.13
N ARG A 99 2.47 1.63 -5.45
CA ARG A 99 3.03 2.81 -6.15
C ARG A 99 2.21 4.07 -5.87
N ASN A 100 0.88 3.99 -5.97
CA ASN A 100 0.03 5.17 -5.75
C ASN A 100 0.06 5.61 -4.28
N LEU A 101 -0.08 4.69 -3.32
CA LEU A 101 0.02 5.00 -1.89
C LEU A 101 1.38 5.60 -1.49
N GLN A 102 2.44 5.36 -2.28
CA GLN A 102 3.74 5.97 -2.06
C GLN A 102 3.84 7.42 -2.58
N ILE A 103 3.06 7.77 -3.61
CA ILE A 103 3.22 9.02 -4.39
C ILE A 103 2.06 10.00 -4.19
N SER A 104 0.84 9.48 -4.05
CA SER A 104 -0.40 10.25 -4.06
C SER A 104 -1.27 9.96 -2.84
N ASN A 105 -2.15 10.90 -2.51
CA ASN A 105 -3.07 10.77 -1.38
C ASN A 105 -3.99 9.54 -1.53
N PRO A 106 -4.23 8.79 -0.45
CA PRO A 106 -4.91 7.48 -0.47
C PRO A 106 -6.42 7.52 -0.79
N THR A 107 -7.00 8.67 -1.20
CA THR A 107 -8.45 8.94 -1.17
C THR A 107 -9.10 9.24 -2.52
N LEU A 108 -8.48 8.89 -3.64
CA LEU A 108 -9.07 9.10 -4.97
C LEU A 108 -10.01 7.94 -5.36
N ASP A 109 -11.26 8.27 -5.68
CA ASP A 109 -12.18 7.35 -6.37
C ASP A 109 -11.68 7.16 -7.81
N ILE A 110 -11.05 6.02 -8.06
CA ILE A 110 -10.35 5.72 -9.32
C ILE A 110 -11.02 4.56 -10.02
N HIS A 111 -11.37 4.77 -11.29
CA HIS A 111 -11.70 3.68 -12.20
C HIS A 111 -10.42 3.04 -12.76
N LEU A 112 -10.19 1.78 -12.41
CA LEU A 112 -8.97 1.05 -12.79
C LEU A 112 -8.85 0.76 -14.31
N ASN A 113 -9.90 0.99 -15.11
CA ASN A 113 -9.97 0.66 -16.53
C ASN A 113 -9.21 1.63 -17.48
N GLY A 114 -8.47 2.59 -16.93
CA GLY A 114 -7.69 3.56 -17.69
C GLY A 114 -6.26 3.09 -18.00
N ALA A 115 -5.82 3.25 -19.24
CA ALA A 115 -4.46 2.87 -19.65
C ALA A 115 -3.35 3.73 -18.99
N ILE A 116 -3.71 4.93 -18.50
CA ILE A 116 -2.82 5.80 -17.71
C ILE A 116 -2.29 5.13 -16.44
N TYR A 117 -3.01 4.12 -15.93
CA TYR A 117 -2.65 3.35 -14.74
C TYR A 117 -1.80 2.12 -15.04
N GLY A 118 -1.30 2.01 -16.26
CA GLY A 118 -0.49 0.89 -16.70
C GLY A 118 0.81 0.68 -15.90
N ALA A 119 1.37 -0.50 -16.10
CA ALA A 119 2.70 -0.86 -15.63
C ALA A 119 3.54 -1.38 -16.79
N PHE A 120 4.83 -1.09 -16.75
CA PHE A 120 5.78 -1.66 -17.70
C PHE A 120 5.94 -3.16 -17.46
N GLY A 121 6.01 -3.93 -18.55
CA GLY A 121 6.35 -5.33 -18.54
C GLY A 121 7.81 -5.57 -18.14
N SER A 122 8.13 -6.82 -17.82
CA SER A 122 9.49 -7.20 -17.42
C SER A 122 10.53 -6.94 -18.53
N LEU A 123 11.74 -6.58 -18.11
CA LEU A 123 12.92 -6.48 -18.97
C LEU A 123 13.34 -7.86 -19.53
N THR A 124 13.12 -8.93 -18.79
CA THR A 124 13.61 -10.29 -19.10
C THR A 124 12.61 -11.14 -19.90
N ASN A 125 11.50 -10.57 -20.35
CA ASN A 125 10.36 -11.29 -20.96
C ASN A 125 9.76 -12.40 -20.07
N THR A 126 10.17 -12.50 -18.81
CA THR A 126 9.59 -13.44 -17.84
C THR A 126 8.47 -12.77 -17.07
N THR A 127 7.42 -13.52 -16.75
CA THR A 127 6.32 -13.04 -15.90
C THR A 127 6.86 -12.67 -14.52
N ASP A 128 6.68 -11.42 -14.14
CA ASP A 128 7.10 -10.91 -12.84
C ASP A 128 5.97 -11.06 -11.82
N SER A 129 6.11 -12.05 -10.96
CA SER A 129 5.15 -12.39 -9.91
C SER A 129 5.55 -11.84 -8.54
N THR A 130 6.21 -10.67 -8.52
CA THR A 130 6.64 -10.01 -7.29
C THR A 130 5.78 -8.79 -6.95
N ILE A 131 5.44 -8.66 -5.68
CA ILE A 131 4.84 -7.47 -5.09
C ILE A 131 5.96 -6.63 -4.48
N ARG A 132 6.05 -5.37 -4.86
CA ARG A 132 7.09 -4.43 -4.43
C ARG A 132 6.50 -3.37 -3.53
N SER A 133 7.22 -3.02 -2.47
CA SER A 133 6.88 -1.91 -1.59
C SER A 133 8.15 -1.21 -1.10
N SER A 134 8.07 0.10 -0.85
CA SER A 134 9.17 0.81 -0.22
C SER A 134 9.36 0.33 1.22
N HIS A 135 10.63 0.07 1.58
CA HIS A 135 11.04 -0.17 2.96
C HIS A 135 10.78 1.03 3.88
N LEU A 136 10.77 2.23 3.30
CA LEU A 136 10.60 3.50 4.01
C LEU A 136 9.11 3.86 4.19
N TYR A 137 8.20 3.16 3.51
CA TYR A 137 6.75 3.41 3.58
C TYR A 137 6.19 3.44 5.02
N PRO A 138 6.58 2.55 5.96
CA PRO A 138 6.09 2.62 7.33
C PRO A 138 6.41 3.95 8.04
N ASN A 139 7.47 4.65 7.63
CA ASN A 139 7.80 5.96 8.17
C ASN A 139 6.82 7.04 7.70
N LEU A 140 6.41 6.99 6.43
CA LEU A 140 5.39 7.88 5.86
C LEU A 140 4.04 7.66 6.56
N VAL A 141 3.64 6.40 6.73
CA VAL A 141 2.42 6.03 7.47
C VAL A 141 2.46 6.51 8.92
N GLN A 142 3.62 6.45 9.58
CA GLN A 142 3.78 6.99 10.93
C GLN A 142 3.49 8.49 10.95
N ASP A 143 4.07 9.26 10.02
CA ASP A 143 3.87 10.72 9.96
C ASP A 143 2.40 11.07 9.65
N GLU A 144 1.74 10.33 8.75
CA GLU A 144 0.31 10.48 8.45
C GLU A 144 -0.59 10.16 9.64
N ALA A 145 -0.35 9.03 10.31
CA ALA A 145 -1.12 8.62 11.48
C ALA A 145 -0.98 9.63 12.62
N ASN A 146 0.24 10.19 12.76
CA ASN A 146 0.58 11.17 13.77
C ASN A 146 0.04 12.59 13.49
N ALA A 147 -0.46 12.85 12.27
CA ALA A 147 -1.11 14.12 11.94
C ALA A 147 -2.40 14.33 12.73
N ASN A 148 -3.06 13.25 13.20
CA ASN A 148 -4.26 13.31 14.02
C ASN A 148 -3.96 12.91 15.47
N LEU A 149 -4.11 13.85 16.40
CA LEU A 149 -3.87 13.62 17.83
C LEU A 149 -4.74 12.52 18.45
N LEU A 150 -5.95 12.26 17.92
CA LEU A 150 -6.79 11.15 18.40
C LEU A 150 -6.10 9.81 18.20
N ASN A 151 -5.50 9.59 17.03
CA ASN A 151 -4.75 8.38 16.71
C ASN A 151 -3.53 8.27 17.61
N VAL A 152 -2.83 9.38 17.86
CA VAL A 152 -1.63 9.43 18.72
C VAL A 152 -1.96 9.05 20.15
N VAL A 153 -2.97 9.68 20.77
CA VAL A 153 -3.37 9.39 22.14
C VAL A 153 -3.82 7.94 22.28
N GLN A 154 -4.61 7.43 21.33
CA GLN A 154 -5.02 6.03 21.30
C GLN A 154 -3.81 5.09 21.15
N ALA A 155 -2.84 5.42 20.29
CA ALA A 155 -1.64 4.64 20.08
C ALA A 155 -0.75 4.61 21.33
N LEU A 156 -0.53 5.75 22.00
CA LEU A 156 0.24 5.83 23.24
C LEU A 156 -0.38 4.97 24.36
N ARG A 157 -1.71 4.99 24.50
CA ARG A 157 -2.44 4.17 25.49
C ARG A 157 -2.40 2.67 25.19
N ASN A 158 -2.35 2.30 23.92
CA ASN A 158 -2.27 0.90 23.49
C ASN A 158 -0.83 0.37 23.39
N MET A 159 0.16 1.26 23.42
CA MET A 159 1.56 0.90 23.32
C MET A 159 2.05 0.24 24.62
N ASP A 160 2.91 -0.77 24.49
CA ASP A 160 3.65 -1.29 25.64
C ASP A 160 4.47 -0.17 26.28
N SER A 161 4.17 0.14 27.54
CA SER A 161 4.75 1.26 28.26
C SER A 161 6.24 1.11 28.52
N CYS A 162 6.78 -0.10 28.48
CA CYS A 162 8.23 -0.33 28.52
C CYS A 162 8.94 0.21 27.27
N ASN A 163 8.22 0.38 26.15
CA ASN A 163 8.76 0.93 24.91
C ASN A 163 8.59 2.46 24.77
N LEU A 164 7.89 3.12 25.70
CA LEU A 164 7.66 4.58 25.61
C LEU A 164 8.96 5.41 25.61
N PRO A 165 9.96 5.14 26.46
CA PRO A 165 11.22 5.90 26.42
C PRO A 165 12.02 5.72 25.12
N TRP A 166 11.71 4.69 24.32
CA TRP A 166 12.30 4.46 23.01
C TRP A 166 11.62 5.23 21.88
N ILE A 167 10.58 6.01 22.15
CA ILE A 167 10.04 6.97 21.17
C ILE A 167 11.16 7.96 20.84
N ALA A 168 11.53 8.03 19.56
CA ALA A 168 12.62 8.87 19.10
C ALA A 168 12.22 10.33 19.16
N THR A 169 12.56 11.00 20.27
CA THR A 169 12.32 12.42 20.46
C THR A 169 13.37 12.98 21.41
N ALA A 170 13.73 14.25 21.19
CA ALA A 170 14.50 15.03 22.14
C ALA A 170 13.51 15.86 22.95
N TYR A 171 13.22 15.42 24.17
CA TYR A 171 12.27 16.11 25.04
C TYR A 171 12.82 17.48 25.47
N CYS A 172 11.95 18.49 25.41
CA CYS A 172 12.25 19.86 25.77
C CYS A 172 11.68 20.23 27.14
N PHE A 173 10.55 19.65 27.50
CA PHE A 173 9.81 19.95 28.73
C PHE A 173 9.26 18.67 29.34
N LEU A 174 9.23 18.61 30.66
CA LEU A 174 8.54 17.54 31.38
C LEU A 174 7.02 17.69 31.24
N ASP A 175 6.51 18.92 31.32
CA ASP A 175 5.09 19.27 31.37
C ASP A 175 4.62 20.20 30.24
N PHE A 176 3.33 20.14 29.89
CA PHE A 176 2.72 21.07 28.91
C PHE A 176 2.72 22.53 29.39
N GLY A 177 2.72 22.75 30.70
CA GLY A 177 2.86 24.06 31.32
C GLY A 177 4.23 24.70 31.11
N ARG A 178 5.24 23.91 30.69
CA ARG A 178 6.64 24.32 30.47
C ARG A 178 7.31 24.80 31.77
N ALA A 179 6.85 24.33 32.92
CA ALA A 179 7.43 24.64 34.22
C ALA A 179 8.82 24.01 34.40
N TRP A 180 9.04 22.83 33.81
CA TRP A 180 10.29 22.07 33.98
C TRP A 180 10.99 21.82 32.63
N PRO A 181 11.95 22.69 32.24
CA PRO A 181 12.79 22.47 31.06
C PRO A 181 13.78 21.33 31.28
N MET A 182 14.06 20.56 30.23
CA MET A 182 14.93 19.36 30.30
C MET A 182 15.89 19.17 29.11
N ALA A 183 15.95 20.11 28.17
CA ALA A 183 16.89 19.97 27.04
C ALA A 183 18.36 19.99 27.52
N TYR A 184 19.22 19.21 26.90
CA TYR A 184 20.62 19.07 27.33
C TYR A 184 21.49 20.33 27.13
N SER A 185 21.06 21.29 26.31
CA SER A 185 21.76 22.56 26.12
C SER A 185 20.81 23.76 26.12
N PRO A 186 21.25 24.95 26.60
CA PRO A 186 20.44 26.16 26.52
C PRO A 186 20.05 26.55 25.09
N ARG A 187 20.92 26.28 24.11
CA ARG A 187 20.64 26.54 22.69
C ARG A 187 19.55 25.62 22.14
N ARG A 188 19.60 24.32 22.50
CA ARG A 188 18.52 23.39 22.16
C ARG A 188 17.20 23.79 22.81
N GLN A 189 17.23 24.18 24.09
CA GLN A 189 16.04 24.67 24.80
C GLN A 189 15.44 25.89 24.09
N LYS A 190 16.27 26.79 23.57
CA LYS A 190 15.81 27.92 22.74
C LYS A 190 15.19 27.45 21.43
N ARG A 191 15.78 26.48 20.73
CA ARG A 191 15.16 25.88 19.52
C ARG A 191 13.78 25.28 19.80
N CYS A 192 13.54 24.72 20.98
CA CYS A 192 12.23 24.18 21.35
C CYS A 192 11.08 25.21 21.24
N SER A 193 11.37 26.52 21.33
CA SER A 193 10.34 27.56 21.21
C SER A 193 9.67 27.60 19.83
N THR A 194 10.31 27.05 18.78
CA THR A 194 9.72 26.96 17.44
C THR A 194 8.87 25.69 17.25
N GLN A 195 8.92 24.76 18.20
CA GLN A 195 8.29 23.44 18.14
C GLN A 195 7.19 23.26 19.20
N LEU A 196 6.71 24.35 19.82
CA LEU A 196 5.77 24.28 20.95
C LEU A 196 4.43 23.59 20.63
N GLN A 197 4.04 23.56 19.35
CA GLN A 197 2.84 22.88 18.87
C GLN A 197 3.00 21.36 18.74
N ASN A 198 4.22 20.84 18.86
CA ASN A 198 4.52 19.43 18.73
C ASN A 198 4.45 18.74 20.10
N GLY A 199 3.47 17.86 20.31
CA GLY A 199 3.29 17.10 21.56
C GLY A 199 4.48 16.21 21.92
N ALA A 200 5.27 15.76 20.93
CA ALA A 200 6.39 14.84 21.14
C ALA A 200 7.57 15.46 21.91
N ILE A 201 7.64 16.78 22.06
CA ILE A 201 8.69 17.44 22.86
C ILE A 201 8.34 17.51 24.36
N TYR A 202 7.10 17.16 24.74
CA TYR A 202 6.60 17.18 26.10
C TYR A 202 6.52 15.76 26.65
N LEU A 203 7.27 15.44 27.71
CA LEU A 203 7.26 14.10 28.28
C LEU A 203 5.90 13.74 28.92
N GLU A 204 5.15 14.74 29.40
CA GLU A 204 3.78 14.61 29.88
C GLU A 204 2.85 13.92 28.87
N SER A 205 3.05 14.16 27.57
CA SER A 205 2.23 13.52 26.52
C SER A 205 2.28 12.00 26.58
N ALA A 206 3.49 11.44 26.79
CA ALA A 206 3.71 10.01 26.93
C ALA A 206 3.28 9.52 28.32
N LEU A 207 3.66 10.22 29.39
CA LEU A 207 3.41 9.78 30.77
C LEU A 207 1.91 9.77 31.13
N ARG A 208 1.13 10.74 30.65
CA ARG A 208 -0.34 10.79 30.88
C ARG A 208 -1.10 9.66 30.20
N ASN A 209 -0.50 9.04 29.19
CA ASN A 209 -1.11 7.99 28.38
C ASN A 209 -0.45 6.63 28.60
N ALA A 210 0.51 6.53 29.51
CA ALA A 210 1.18 5.29 29.84
C ALA A 210 0.31 4.38 30.72
N ASN A 211 0.48 3.07 30.56
CA ASN A 211 0.13 2.12 31.61
C ASN A 211 1.20 2.22 32.72
N TRP A 212 0.86 2.92 33.80
CA TRP A 212 1.78 3.18 34.90
C TRP A 212 2.28 1.92 35.62
N LEU A 213 1.53 0.82 35.62
CA LEU A 213 1.99 -0.44 36.21
C LEU A 213 3.20 -0.97 35.45
N ASP A 214 3.06 -1.13 34.13
CA ASP A 214 4.11 -1.64 33.25
C ASP A 214 5.29 -0.66 33.17
N LEU A 215 4.99 0.65 33.08
CA LEU A 215 6.01 1.71 33.08
C LEU A 215 6.86 1.67 34.35
N THR A 216 6.24 1.50 35.52
CA THR A 216 6.96 1.46 36.80
C THR A 216 7.84 0.23 36.90
N ILE A 217 7.41 -0.93 36.39
CA ILE A 217 8.20 -2.17 36.36
C ILE A 217 9.49 -1.97 35.55
N CYS A 218 9.40 -1.34 34.38
CA CYS A 218 10.54 -1.18 33.49
C CYS A 218 11.43 0.04 33.82
N TRP A 219 10.84 1.14 34.27
CA TRP A 219 11.50 2.46 34.31
C TRP A 219 11.26 3.24 35.61
N GLY A 220 10.53 2.71 36.59
CA GLY A 220 10.10 3.44 37.78
C GLY A 220 11.25 4.09 38.57
N ASP A 221 12.29 3.32 38.88
CA ASP A 221 13.46 3.81 39.60
C ASP A 221 14.19 4.91 38.82
N ALA A 222 14.40 4.69 37.52
CA ALA A 222 15.08 5.65 36.65
C ALA A 222 14.29 6.96 36.51
N LEU A 223 12.97 6.89 36.32
CA LEU A 223 12.09 8.06 36.25
C LEU A 223 12.05 8.81 37.58
N SER A 224 12.07 8.09 38.69
CA SER A 224 12.11 8.66 40.03
C SER A 224 13.39 9.49 40.26
N ILE A 225 14.54 8.95 39.87
CA ILE A 225 15.84 9.64 39.97
C ILE A 225 15.89 10.83 39.00
N ALA A 226 15.53 10.61 37.73
CA ALA A 226 15.66 11.61 36.68
C ALA A 226 14.72 12.81 36.87
N PHE A 227 13.46 12.57 37.23
CA PHE A 227 12.39 13.57 37.16
C PHE A 227 11.58 13.74 38.45
N PHE A 228 11.16 12.66 39.13
CA PHE A 228 10.16 12.82 40.20
C PHE A 228 10.75 13.36 41.50
N THR A 229 11.88 12.82 41.97
CA THR A 229 12.56 13.31 43.18
C THR A 229 12.77 14.83 43.21
N PRO A 230 13.26 15.50 42.15
CA PRO A 230 13.47 16.95 42.15
C PRO A 230 12.16 17.76 42.17
N ILE A 231 11.09 17.33 41.47
CA ILE A 231 9.82 18.08 41.40
C ILE A 231 8.95 17.92 42.64
N LEU A 232 9.08 16.79 43.35
CA LEU A 232 8.37 16.50 44.60
C LEU A 232 8.78 17.44 45.75
N ASN A 233 9.78 18.31 45.56
CA ASN A 233 10.06 19.40 46.51
C ASN A 233 9.03 20.55 46.42
N THR A 234 8.10 20.51 45.46
CA THR A 234 7.12 21.56 45.21
C THR A 234 5.69 21.00 45.21
N ASN A 235 4.71 21.77 45.71
CA ASN A 235 3.30 21.38 45.68
C ASN A 235 2.80 21.17 44.23
N ALA A 236 3.24 22.02 43.30
CA ALA A 236 2.91 21.88 41.88
C ALA A 236 3.41 20.56 41.28
N GLY A 237 4.61 20.10 41.66
CA GLY A 237 5.14 18.81 41.21
C GLY A 237 4.34 17.61 41.75
N HIS A 238 3.90 17.67 43.01
CA HIS A 238 3.02 16.66 43.60
C HIS A 238 1.67 16.58 42.88
N GLU A 239 1.03 17.72 42.64
CA GLU A 239 -0.26 17.81 41.95
C GLU A 239 -0.15 17.30 40.50
N TRP A 240 0.88 17.73 39.77
CA TRP A 240 1.14 17.29 38.39
C TRP A 240 1.39 15.78 38.31
N LEU A 241 2.24 15.22 39.18
CA LEU A 241 2.54 13.79 39.16
C LEU A 241 1.29 12.96 39.48
N SER A 242 0.52 13.36 40.48
CA SER A 242 -0.74 12.70 40.84
C SER A 242 -1.74 12.72 39.69
N ALA A 243 -1.89 13.87 39.02
CA ALA A 243 -2.78 14.03 37.87
C ALA A 243 -2.34 13.22 36.64
N THR A 244 -1.03 13.08 36.43
CA THR A 244 -0.44 12.31 35.32
C THR A 244 -0.58 10.80 35.56
N GLN A 245 -0.40 10.34 36.79
CA GLN A 245 -0.50 8.92 37.17
C GLN A 245 -1.92 8.35 37.11
N HIS A 246 -2.89 9.15 37.51
CA HIS A 246 -4.28 8.71 37.65
C HIS A 246 -5.19 9.23 36.53
N ASN A 247 -4.61 9.47 35.34
CA ASN A 247 -5.36 9.98 34.21
C ASN A 247 -6.33 8.91 33.67
N GLN A 248 -7.64 9.15 33.79
CA GLN A 248 -8.70 8.28 33.28
C GLN A 248 -9.61 9.00 32.28
N THR A 249 -9.14 10.10 31.69
CA THR A 249 -9.89 10.88 30.71
C THR A 249 -10.19 10.06 29.46
N SER A 250 -11.28 10.38 28.76
CA SER A 250 -11.54 9.82 27.43
C SER A 250 -10.45 10.27 26.44
N VAL A 251 -10.29 9.56 25.32
CA VAL A 251 -9.32 9.94 24.27
C VAL A 251 -9.62 11.36 23.74
N THR A 252 -10.90 11.70 23.57
CA THR A 252 -11.33 13.02 23.09
C THR A 252 -11.02 14.13 24.10
N ASP A 253 -11.22 13.90 25.40
CA ASP A 253 -10.95 14.90 26.43
C ASP A 253 -9.45 15.10 26.64
N GLU A 254 -8.65 14.04 26.50
CA GLU A 254 -7.18 14.14 26.54
C GLU A 254 -6.65 14.98 25.37
N VAL A 255 -7.19 14.79 24.16
CA VAL A 255 -6.86 15.65 23.02
C VAL A 255 -7.27 17.09 23.26
N ALA A 256 -8.46 17.32 23.83
CA ALA A 256 -8.90 18.69 24.19
C ALA A 256 -7.97 19.32 25.24
N TYR A 257 -7.46 18.53 26.20
CA TYR A 257 -6.45 18.98 27.16
C TYR A 257 -5.16 19.38 26.46
N TRP A 258 -4.63 18.57 25.53
CA TRP A 258 -3.42 18.92 24.75
C TRP A 258 -3.63 20.21 23.95
N GLN A 259 -4.78 20.34 23.29
CA GLN A 259 -5.14 21.51 22.50
C GLN A 259 -5.28 22.78 23.36
N SER A 260 -5.65 22.66 24.64
CA SER A 260 -5.68 23.80 25.56
C SER A 260 -4.29 24.41 25.81
N TYR A 261 -3.22 23.64 25.59
CA TYR A 261 -1.83 24.08 25.60
C TYR A 261 -1.28 24.40 24.19
N ASN A 262 -2.15 24.53 23.18
CA ASN A 262 -1.79 24.80 21.79
C ASN A 262 -0.95 23.67 21.13
N VAL A 263 -1.08 22.45 21.62
CA VAL A 263 -0.47 21.26 21.00
C VAL A 263 -1.43 20.73 19.93
N THR A 264 -0.95 20.67 18.69
CA THR A 264 -1.77 20.32 17.51
C THR A 264 -1.21 19.15 16.69
N THR A 265 0.08 18.84 16.85
CA THR A 265 0.78 17.80 16.07
C THR A 265 1.61 16.93 16.99
N TYR A 266 1.97 15.72 16.56
CA TYR A 266 2.88 14.85 17.30
C TYR A 266 3.94 14.26 16.37
N ARG A 267 5.07 14.93 16.21
CA ARG A 267 6.13 14.53 15.27
C ARG A 267 7.36 14.02 16.00
N THR A 268 7.71 12.77 15.76
CA THR A 268 8.93 12.13 16.25
C THR A 268 10.13 12.45 15.38
N GLN A 269 11.34 12.31 15.93
CA GLN A 269 12.59 12.49 15.20
C GLN A 269 12.91 11.26 14.33
N TRP A 270 13.66 11.50 13.25
CA TRP A 270 14.25 10.43 12.46
C TRP A 270 15.29 9.67 13.27
N GLN A 271 15.41 8.38 13.00
CA GLN A 271 16.42 7.51 13.58
C GLN A 271 16.61 6.27 12.71
N ASN A 272 17.71 5.54 12.95
CA ASN A 272 18.04 4.29 12.27
C ASN A 272 18.37 3.11 13.22
N TYR A 273 18.06 3.19 14.51
CA TYR A 273 18.18 2.08 15.47
C TYR A 273 16.90 1.25 15.64
N LYS A 274 15.82 1.63 14.96
CA LYS A 274 14.50 0.98 14.98
C LYS A 274 13.92 1.00 13.57
N ARG A 275 13.58 -0.18 13.07
CA ARG A 275 12.82 -0.36 11.84
C ARG A 275 11.34 -0.36 12.18
N LEU A 276 10.57 0.49 11.51
CA LEU A 276 9.11 0.49 11.62
C LEU A 276 8.52 -0.59 10.71
N GLY A 277 7.43 -1.20 11.17
CA GLY A 277 6.67 -2.19 10.42
C GLY A 277 5.30 -1.62 10.04
N ALA A 278 4.78 -2.03 8.89
CA ALA A 278 3.42 -1.74 8.48
C ALA A 278 2.77 -2.99 7.88
N THR A 279 1.49 -3.20 8.19
CA THR A 279 0.67 -4.20 7.51
C THR A 279 -0.51 -3.47 6.88
N GLU A 280 -0.63 -3.58 5.56
CA GLU A 280 -1.67 -2.91 4.80
C GLU A 280 -2.33 -3.89 3.84
N TYR A 281 -3.65 -3.76 3.72
CA TYR A 281 -4.51 -4.62 2.93
C TYR A 281 -5.58 -3.77 2.26
N ILE A 282 -5.99 -4.17 1.06
CA ILE A 282 -7.22 -3.69 0.45
C ILE A 282 -8.37 -4.62 0.78
N LEU A 283 -9.58 -4.09 0.79
CA LEU A 283 -10.82 -4.85 0.84
C LEU A 283 -11.40 -4.91 -0.58
N VAL A 284 -11.51 -6.12 -1.12
CA VAL A 284 -12.19 -6.37 -2.39
C VAL A 284 -13.62 -6.80 -2.06
N GLU A 285 -14.57 -5.95 -2.37
CA GLU A 285 -16.00 -6.21 -2.22
C GLU A 285 -16.56 -6.83 -3.51
N ASN A 286 -17.28 -7.94 -3.40
CA ASN A 286 -17.94 -8.57 -4.53
C ASN A 286 -19.38 -8.06 -4.73
N ALA A 287 -20.04 -8.47 -5.82
CA ALA A 287 -21.41 -8.04 -6.16
C ALA A 287 -22.50 -8.38 -5.12
N ILE A 288 -22.20 -9.24 -4.13
CA ILE A 288 -23.12 -9.63 -3.04
C ILE A 288 -22.91 -8.75 -1.79
N GLY A 289 -21.83 -7.97 -1.74
CA GLY A 289 -21.43 -7.17 -0.58
C GLY A 289 -20.51 -7.89 0.41
N PHE A 290 -19.95 -9.05 0.03
CA PHE A 290 -18.92 -9.70 0.83
C PHE A 290 -17.55 -9.10 0.54
N THR A 291 -16.84 -8.74 1.60
CA THR A 291 -15.50 -8.16 1.54
C THR A 291 -14.42 -9.19 1.86
N TYR A 292 -13.38 -9.22 1.04
CA TYR A 292 -12.22 -10.10 1.20
C TYR A 292 -10.94 -9.27 1.28
N ARG A 293 -10.00 -9.69 2.14
CA ARG A 293 -8.75 -8.96 2.38
C ARG A 293 -7.67 -9.43 1.41
N LEU A 294 -7.02 -8.49 0.72
CA LEU A 294 -5.83 -8.76 -0.08
C LEU A 294 -4.65 -7.95 0.47
N THR A 295 -3.58 -8.65 0.86
CA THR A 295 -2.40 -8.02 1.49
C THR A 295 -1.56 -7.27 0.46
N LEU A 296 -1.37 -5.97 0.66
CA LEU A 296 -0.51 -5.14 -0.18
C LEU A 296 0.95 -5.20 0.25
N LYS A 297 1.18 -5.01 1.56
CA LYS A 297 2.52 -4.93 2.16
C LYS A 297 2.45 -5.41 3.60
N GLN A 298 3.52 -6.07 4.02
CA GLN A 298 3.66 -6.60 5.37
C GLN A 298 5.12 -6.53 5.77
N SER A 299 5.41 -5.73 6.80
CA SER A 299 6.73 -5.64 7.42
C SER A 299 6.59 -5.61 8.94
N ASN A 300 7.53 -6.26 9.63
CA ASN A 300 7.57 -6.28 11.09
C ASN A 300 8.47 -5.16 11.60
N SER A 301 8.11 -4.57 12.74
CA SER A 301 8.99 -3.65 13.45
C SER A 301 10.08 -4.40 14.21
N SER A 302 11.30 -3.87 14.23
CA SER A 302 12.40 -4.45 15.00
C SER A 302 13.36 -3.37 15.50
N PHE A 303 14.03 -3.64 16.62
CA PHE A 303 15.18 -2.85 17.06
C PHE A 303 16.47 -3.38 16.42
N GLN A 304 17.37 -2.45 16.08
CA GLN A 304 18.72 -2.73 15.60
C GLN A 304 19.74 -1.85 16.35
N ILE A 305 19.63 -1.83 17.69
CA ILE A 305 20.43 -0.97 18.58
C ILE A 305 21.94 -1.02 18.27
N PRO A 306 22.59 -2.19 18.06
CA PRO A 306 24.03 -2.22 17.78
C PRO A 306 24.43 -1.55 16.47
N ALA A 307 23.49 -1.42 15.52
CA ALA A 307 23.70 -0.83 14.20
C ALA A 307 23.11 0.58 14.11
N GLY A 308 22.80 1.25 15.22
CA GLY A 308 22.18 2.58 15.19
C GLY A 308 23.19 3.72 15.09
N SER A 309 23.66 4.11 13.90
CA SER A 309 24.60 5.25 13.78
C SER A 309 24.01 6.60 14.25
N SER A 310 22.69 6.78 14.17
CA SER A 310 22.00 8.02 14.58
C SER A 310 22.08 8.33 16.09
N PHE A 311 22.50 7.39 16.93
CA PHE A 311 22.62 7.61 18.37
C PHE A 311 23.55 8.77 18.74
N ILE A 312 24.56 9.07 17.92
CA ILE A 312 25.46 10.21 18.19
C ILE A 312 24.77 11.57 18.02
N MET A 313 23.69 11.63 17.25
CA MET A 313 22.92 12.86 17.03
C MET A 313 21.90 13.08 18.15
N SER A 314 21.08 12.05 18.42
CA SER A 314 20.04 12.03 19.46
C SER A 314 19.71 10.58 19.84
N TRP A 315 19.93 10.21 21.11
CA TRP A 315 19.86 8.80 21.54
C TRP A 315 18.60 8.36 22.27
N SER A 316 17.53 9.16 22.26
CA SER A 316 16.26 8.91 22.99
C SER A 316 16.35 8.88 24.52
N LEU A 317 15.21 9.04 25.18
CA LEU A 317 15.08 9.05 26.64
C LEU A 317 15.46 7.72 27.28
N ALA A 318 15.25 6.59 26.59
CA ALA A 318 15.61 5.27 27.11
C ALA A 318 17.09 5.21 27.52
N ASN A 319 17.98 5.78 26.69
CA ASN A 319 19.41 5.81 27.02
C ASN A 319 19.69 6.71 28.22
N ASP A 320 19.04 7.87 28.35
CA ASP A 320 19.20 8.70 29.54
C ASP A 320 18.80 7.97 30.82
N LEU A 321 17.64 7.29 30.80
CA LEU A 321 17.13 6.55 31.96
C LEU A 321 18.05 5.39 32.34
N ILE A 322 18.57 4.63 31.37
CA ILE A 322 19.56 3.57 31.60
C ILE A 322 20.81 4.16 32.27
N GLN A 323 21.31 5.30 31.77
CA GLN A 323 22.52 5.92 32.30
C GLN A 323 22.31 6.53 33.69
N VAL A 324 21.15 7.12 33.97
CA VAL A 324 20.83 7.68 35.28
C VAL A 324 20.73 6.61 36.37
N ALA A 325 20.18 5.44 36.03
CA ALA A 325 20.06 4.30 36.94
C ALA A 325 21.38 3.52 37.10
N ASN A 326 22.30 3.61 36.14
CA ASN A 326 23.56 2.88 36.18
C ASN A 326 24.61 3.60 37.02
N ASN A 327 24.97 3.04 38.18
CA ASN A 327 25.96 3.58 39.11
C ASN A 327 27.37 3.79 38.51
N ALA A 328 27.72 3.11 37.42
CA ALA A 328 29.00 3.29 36.73
C ALA A 328 29.01 4.43 35.69
N SER A 329 27.84 5.02 35.42
CA SER A 329 27.69 6.10 34.43
C SER A 329 28.08 7.46 34.99
N MET A 330 28.49 8.38 34.11
CA MET A 330 28.63 9.79 34.46
C MET A 330 27.29 10.45 34.87
N LEU A 331 26.16 9.88 34.45
CA LEU A 331 24.82 10.39 34.77
C LEU A 331 24.20 9.72 36.02
N ALA A 332 24.93 8.83 36.69
CA ALA A 332 24.44 8.10 37.85
C ALA A 332 23.85 9.05 38.92
N GLY A 333 22.58 8.82 39.28
CA GLY A 333 21.92 9.61 40.33
C GLY A 333 21.65 11.08 39.98
N ARG A 334 21.81 11.49 38.72
CA ARG A 334 21.60 12.87 38.27
C ARG A 334 20.15 13.12 37.86
N SER A 335 19.66 14.34 38.09
CA SER A 335 18.38 14.77 37.55
C SER A 335 18.54 15.27 36.11
N LEU A 336 17.52 15.04 35.28
CA LEU A 336 17.46 15.56 33.90
C LEU A 336 16.64 16.84 33.79
N ILE A 337 16.26 17.46 34.91
CA ILE A 337 15.56 18.75 34.93
C ILE A 337 16.60 19.86 35.04
N ALA A 338 16.60 20.80 34.09
CA ALA A 338 17.62 21.85 33.99
C ALA A 338 17.69 22.77 35.20
N GLY A 339 16.57 22.97 35.93
CA GLY A 339 16.53 23.76 37.15
C GLY A 339 17.01 23.04 38.42
N SER A 340 17.40 21.76 38.33
CA SER A 340 17.89 20.99 39.48
C SER A 340 19.38 21.22 39.72
N PRO A 341 19.85 21.33 40.98
CA PRO A 341 21.29 21.42 41.27
C PRO A 341 22.07 20.16 40.86
N SER A 342 21.39 19.04 40.60
CA SER A 342 21.98 17.79 40.12
C SER A 342 21.96 17.65 38.59
N PHE A 343 21.59 18.69 37.84
CA PHE A 343 21.58 18.65 36.38
C PHE A 343 23.00 18.54 35.81
N PRO A 344 23.30 17.51 34.98
CA PRO A 344 24.68 17.19 34.60
C PRO A 344 25.26 18.09 33.50
N PHE A 345 24.43 18.87 32.79
CA PHE A 345 24.85 19.57 31.58
C PHE A 345 25.08 21.09 31.73
N GLU A 346 24.75 21.69 32.88
CA GLU A 346 24.86 23.16 33.06
C GLU A 346 26.31 23.66 33.08
N ASN A 347 27.21 22.90 33.71
CA ASN A 347 28.62 23.29 33.93
C ASN A 347 29.62 22.45 33.11
N SER A 348 29.14 21.57 32.23
CA SER A 348 29.99 20.72 31.40
C SER A 348 30.27 21.39 30.05
N THR A 349 31.55 21.68 29.78
CA THR A 349 32.01 22.10 28.44
C THR A 349 31.77 21.04 27.36
N SER A 350 31.51 19.79 27.78
CA SER A 350 31.30 18.64 26.90
C SER A 350 29.84 18.21 26.75
N GLY A 351 28.88 18.81 27.48
CA GLY A 351 27.45 18.45 27.38
C GLY A 351 27.20 16.93 27.37
N LEU A 352 26.31 16.46 26.49
CA LEU A 352 26.05 15.02 26.30
C LEU A 352 27.17 14.28 25.54
N LYS A 353 28.02 15.00 24.78
CA LYS A 353 29.16 14.41 24.04
C LYS A 353 30.10 13.62 24.97
N GLY A 354 30.32 14.08 26.20
CA GLY A 354 31.14 13.35 27.18
C GLY A 354 30.57 11.97 27.52
N THR A 355 29.26 11.88 27.75
CA THR A 355 28.58 10.61 28.03
C THR A 355 28.57 9.69 26.80
N LEU A 356 28.37 10.24 25.61
CA LEU A 356 28.45 9.49 24.35
C LEU A 356 29.83 8.86 24.14
N MET A 357 30.91 9.58 24.49
CA MET A 357 32.28 9.05 24.46
C MET A 357 32.49 7.94 25.50
N GLN A 358 31.95 8.10 26.73
CA GLN A 358 32.03 7.07 27.77
C GLN A 358 31.36 5.76 27.33
N GLN A 359 30.21 5.87 26.64
CA GLN A 359 29.46 4.72 26.10
C GLN A 359 30.04 4.16 24.80
N ARG A 360 31.18 4.69 24.31
CA ARG A 360 31.85 4.28 23.07
C ARG A 360 30.97 4.43 21.81
N LEU A 361 29.98 5.31 21.85
CA LEU A 361 29.21 5.70 20.66
C LEU A 361 29.96 6.76 19.86
N LEU A 362 30.71 7.63 20.54
CA LEU A 362 31.66 8.55 19.92
C LEU A 362 33.11 8.13 20.22
N PRO A 363 34.03 8.23 19.25
CA PRO A 363 35.45 8.02 19.50
C PRO A 363 36.01 9.15 20.39
N ASN A 364 37.02 8.82 21.19
CA ASN A 364 37.78 9.79 22.00
C ASN A 364 39.29 9.59 21.78
N PRO A 365 39.99 10.55 21.13
CA PRO A 365 39.49 11.81 20.58
C PRO A 365 38.52 11.61 19.40
N LEU A 366 37.77 12.66 19.04
CA LEU A 366 36.98 12.66 17.81
C LEU A 366 37.91 12.51 16.61
N ASP A 367 37.45 11.83 15.57
CA ASP A 367 38.11 11.90 14.26
C ASP A 367 37.83 13.24 13.57
N LEU A 368 38.60 13.53 12.52
CA LEU A 368 38.59 14.82 11.84
C LEU A 368 37.27 15.11 11.11
N ALA A 369 36.53 14.09 10.67
CA ALA A 369 35.22 14.28 10.05
C ALA A 369 34.17 14.67 11.10
N LEU A 370 34.12 13.96 12.22
CA LEU A 370 33.21 14.29 13.32
C LEU A 370 33.56 15.64 13.98
N GLU A 371 34.83 16.03 13.99
CA GLU A 371 35.25 17.37 14.41
C GLU A 371 34.75 18.44 13.43
N ALA A 372 34.92 18.24 12.12
CA ALA A 372 34.41 19.14 11.09
C ALA A 372 32.87 19.28 11.15
N PHE A 373 32.16 18.18 11.37
CA PHE A 373 30.71 18.20 11.61
C PHE A 373 30.35 19.01 12.85
N SER A 374 31.01 18.72 13.98
CA SER A 374 30.73 19.40 15.24
C SER A 374 30.99 20.91 15.18
N ALA A 375 31.97 21.33 14.37
CA ALA A 375 32.31 22.73 14.15
C ALA A 375 31.32 23.44 13.20
N SER A 376 30.76 22.71 12.23
CA SER A 376 29.88 23.27 11.20
C SER A 376 28.41 23.30 11.63
N ILE A 377 27.90 22.20 12.20
CA ILE A 377 26.47 22.00 12.51
C ILE A 377 26.20 22.22 14.00
N GLY A 378 27.03 21.64 14.87
CA GLY A 378 26.90 21.77 16.32
C GLY A 378 27.31 20.51 17.09
N PRO A 379 27.27 20.56 18.43
CA PRO A 379 27.72 19.46 19.26
C PRO A 379 26.78 18.25 19.15
N PHE A 380 27.37 17.05 19.19
CA PHE A 380 26.65 15.78 19.24
C PHE A 380 25.75 15.64 20.47
N GLY A 381 24.65 14.90 20.31
CA GLY A 381 23.65 14.68 21.35
C GLY A 381 22.54 15.73 21.43
N VAL A 382 22.65 16.86 20.71
CA VAL A 382 21.62 17.91 20.65
C VAL A 382 21.21 18.24 19.20
N ILE A 383 21.48 17.34 18.26
CA ILE A 383 21.13 17.50 16.86
C ILE A 383 19.75 16.90 16.63
N ASP A 384 18.79 17.72 16.19
CA ASP A 384 17.46 17.24 15.87
C ASP A 384 17.43 16.67 14.46
N LEU A 385 16.94 15.45 14.33
CA LEU A 385 16.78 14.79 13.04
C LEU A 385 15.31 14.85 12.62
N VAL A 386 15.01 15.60 11.57
CA VAL A 386 13.63 15.84 11.12
C VAL A 386 13.48 15.32 9.69
N ARG A 387 12.61 14.31 9.48
CA ARG A 387 12.29 13.83 8.12
C ARG A 387 11.64 14.92 7.30
N VAL A 388 11.96 15.06 6.03
CA VAL A 388 11.28 16.01 5.14
C VAL A 388 10.34 15.22 4.23
N ALA A 389 9.08 15.67 4.14
CA ALA A 389 8.11 15.10 3.21
C ALA A 389 8.40 15.60 1.79
N THR A 390 8.09 14.78 0.78
CA THR A 390 8.27 15.17 -0.61
C THR A 390 7.35 16.34 -0.97
N PRO A 391 7.85 17.44 -1.57
CA PRO A 391 7.02 18.58 -1.91
C PRO A 391 5.90 18.24 -2.90
N PRO A 392 4.68 18.80 -2.75
CA PRO A 392 3.57 18.59 -3.66
C PRO A 392 3.89 18.93 -5.13
N GLU A 393 4.70 19.95 -5.37
CA GLU A 393 5.12 20.39 -6.71
C GLU A 393 5.89 19.27 -7.43
N LEU A 394 6.81 18.64 -6.70
CA LEU A 394 7.63 17.54 -7.22
C LEU A 394 6.77 16.28 -7.46
N GLN A 395 5.83 15.98 -6.57
CA GLN A 395 4.87 14.88 -6.75
C GLN A 395 4.00 15.11 -8.00
N LEU A 396 3.52 16.35 -8.20
CA LEU A 396 2.71 16.72 -9.36
C LEU A 396 3.49 16.58 -10.67
N LEU A 397 4.74 17.04 -10.72
CA LEU A 397 5.63 16.88 -11.87
C LEU A 397 5.78 15.39 -12.24
N PHE A 398 6.16 14.56 -11.27
CA PHE A 398 6.39 13.14 -11.48
C PHE A 398 5.13 12.42 -11.95
N HIS A 399 4.00 12.65 -11.27
CA HIS A 399 2.72 12.06 -11.63
C HIS A 399 2.27 12.48 -13.05
N THR A 400 2.44 13.76 -13.41
CA THR A 400 2.03 14.27 -14.72
C THR A 400 2.87 13.66 -15.85
N ILE A 401 4.20 13.58 -15.70
CA ILE A 401 5.06 12.97 -16.72
C ILE A 401 4.78 11.46 -16.82
N GLN A 402 4.61 10.77 -15.69
CA GLN A 402 4.34 9.33 -15.67
C GLN A 402 3.02 8.99 -16.35
N THR A 403 1.93 9.67 -16.00
CA THR A 403 0.60 9.43 -16.59
C THR A 403 0.58 9.78 -18.07
N PHE A 404 1.27 10.85 -18.47
CA PHE A 404 1.44 11.22 -19.86
C PHE A 404 2.19 10.14 -20.67
N LEU A 405 3.34 9.66 -20.19
CA LEU A 405 4.11 8.62 -20.88
C LEU A 405 3.29 7.33 -21.02
N MET A 406 2.56 6.93 -19.96
CA MET A 406 1.67 5.77 -20.01
C MET A 406 0.55 5.94 -21.04
N ALA A 407 -0.06 7.12 -21.13
CA ALA A 407 -1.10 7.43 -22.11
C ALA A 407 -0.56 7.29 -23.55
N LYS A 408 0.61 7.89 -23.83
CA LYS A 408 1.25 7.83 -25.15
C LYS A 408 1.60 6.40 -25.56
N LEU A 409 2.18 5.61 -24.64
CA LEU A 409 2.50 4.20 -24.90
C LEU A 409 1.25 3.34 -25.13
N ALA A 410 0.12 3.70 -24.52
CA ALA A 410 -1.14 2.99 -24.69
C ALA A 410 -1.84 3.24 -26.04
N MET A 411 -1.65 4.41 -26.64
CA MET A 411 -2.18 4.71 -27.98
C MET A 411 -1.41 3.94 -29.08
N ASP A 412 -0.14 3.61 -28.84
CA ASP A 412 0.79 2.96 -29.77
C ASP A 412 0.88 3.62 -31.17
N GLU A 413 0.73 4.95 -31.23
CA GLU A 413 0.85 5.68 -32.48
C GLU A 413 2.27 5.55 -33.06
N ALA A 414 2.36 5.23 -34.36
CA ALA A 414 3.61 5.09 -35.10
C ALA A 414 4.62 4.07 -34.49
N GLY A 415 4.14 3.08 -33.73
CA GLY A 415 4.99 2.02 -33.16
C GLY A 415 5.87 2.48 -31.99
N ILE A 416 5.42 3.47 -31.23
CA ILE A 416 6.12 4.00 -30.04
C ILE A 416 6.53 2.90 -29.06
N GLN A 417 5.72 1.84 -28.87
CA GLN A 417 6.10 0.77 -27.95
C GLN A 417 7.31 -0.02 -28.44
N ALA A 418 7.41 -0.30 -29.74
CA ALA A 418 8.56 -0.98 -30.32
C ALA A 418 9.83 -0.14 -30.19
N SER A 419 9.72 1.17 -30.46
CA SER A 419 10.81 2.13 -30.28
C SER A 419 11.26 2.22 -28.83
N TYR A 420 10.32 2.30 -27.88
CA TYR A 420 10.63 2.31 -26.44
C TYR A 420 11.29 1.00 -26.00
N ARG A 421 10.82 -0.16 -26.49
CA ARG A 421 11.41 -1.47 -26.16
C ARG A 421 12.89 -1.55 -26.52
N SER A 422 13.33 -0.85 -27.57
CA SER A 422 14.74 -0.81 -27.99
C SER A 422 15.66 -0.05 -27.02
N ILE A 423 15.11 0.84 -26.19
CA ILE A 423 15.82 1.63 -25.20
C ILE A 423 15.50 1.21 -23.75
N TYR A 424 14.57 0.27 -23.55
CA TYR A 424 14.12 -0.15 -22.23
C TYR A 424 15.17 -1.02 -21.53
N THR A 425 15.82 -0.46 -20.51
CA THR A 425 16.88 -1.08 -19.71
C THR A 425 16.95 -0.45 -18.32
N GLN A 426 17.73 -1.08 -17.44
CA GLN A 426 18.15 -0.49 -16.17
C GLN A 426 19.52 0.18 -16.34
N TYR A 427 19.67 1.39 -15.81
CA TYR A 427 20.93 2.13 -15.76
C TYR A 427 21.45 2.25 -14.33
N PHE A 428 22.77 2.32 -14.21
CA PHE A 428 23.47 2.59 -12.96
C PHE A 428 24.36 3.81 -13.16
N PHE A 429 24.25 4.78 -12.26
CA PHE A 429 25.02 6.02 -12.32
C PHE A 429 25.70 6.32 -10.99
N THR A 430 26.85 6.97 -11.05
CA THR A 430 27.67 7.41 -9.91
C THR A 430 28.11 8.86 -10.13
N PRO A 431 27.15 9.80 -10.19
CA PRO A 431 27.44 11.19 -10.55
C PRO A 431 28.16 11.94 -9.42
N GLN A 432 28.99 12.92 -9.79
CA GLN A 432 29.73 13.77 -8.86
C GLN A 432 29.51 15.26 -9.16
N PRO A 433 29.24 16.10 -8.15
CA PRO A 433 29.32 17.56 -8.25
C PRO A 433 30.70 18.08 -8.68
N GLN A 434 30.72 19.16 -9.45
CA GLN A 434 31.93 19.85 -9.87
C GLN A 434 32.74 20.41 -8.70
N ALA A 435 32.06 20.85 -7.63
CA ALA A 435 32.70 21.28 -6.40
C ALA A 435 33.67 20.24 -5.80
N TRP A 436 33.55 18.96 -6.18
CA TRP A 436 34.35 17.87 -5.64
C TRP A 436 35.47 17.38 -6.59
N ASP A 437 35.68 18.01 -7.74
CA ASP A 437 36.66 17.55 -8.75
C ASP A 437 38.12 17.62 -8.25
N HIS A 438 38.40 18.54 -7.32
CA HIS A 438 39.76 18.83 -6.81
C HIS A 438 39.97 18.56 -5.32
N VAL A 439 39.08 17.78 -4.72
CA VAL A 439 39.17 17.38 -3.31
C VAL A 439 39.22 15.86 -3.20
N ASP A 440 39.66 15.38 -2.05
CA ASP A 440 39.58 13.98 -1.70
C ASP A 440 38.37 13.77 -0.79
N LEU A 441 37.49 12.86 -1.17
CA LEU A 441 36.28 12.56 -0.42
C LEU A 441 36.61 11.52 0.64
N TRP A 442 36.03 11.64 1.83
CA TRP A 442 36.32 10.78 2.99
C TRP A 442 35.08 10.13 3.60
N GLY A 443 33.86 10.56 3.25
CA GLY A 443 32.62 9.94 3.72
C GLY A 443 31.39 10.80 3.41
N GLY A 444 30.22 10.17 3.25
CA GLY A 444 28.95 10.84 2.97
C GLY A 444 27.90 10.73 4.08
N ASP A 445 28.04 9.77 4.99
CA ASP A 445 27.13 9.61 6.12
C ASP A 445 27.52 10.56 7.26
N LEU A 446 26.68 11.55 7.53
CA LEU A 446 26.88 12.52 8.61
C LEU A 446 26.92 11.87 10.01
N ASN A 447 26.37 10.67 10.16
CA ASN A 447 26.39 9.90 11.40
C ASN A 447 27.69 9.10 11.59
N CYS A 448 28.60 9.13 10.62
CA CYS A 448 29.83 8.36 10.62
C CYS A 448 31.05 9.29 10.58
N GLY A 449 32.18 8.76 11.07
CA GLY A 449 33.47 9.40 10.95
C GLY A 449 34.11 9.20 9.57
N LEU A 450 35.42 9.45 9.48
CA LEU A 450 36.20 9.17 8.29
C LEU A 450 36.06 7.69 7.87
N ASN A 451 35.92 7.45 6.56
CA ASN A 451 35.97 6.10 6.00
C ASN A 451 37.32 5.45 6.35
N TYR A 452 37.27 4.33 7.08
CA TYR A 452 38.48 3.57 7.44
C TYR A 452 39.21 2.99 6.22
N GLY A 453 38.49 2.78 5.12
CA GLY A 453 39.11 2.39 3.86
C GLY A 453 40.10 3.44 3.36
N GLY A 454 39.85 4.72 3.59
CA GLY A 454 40.63 5.83 3.05
C GLY A 454 39.78 6.72 2.15
N SER A 455 40.43 7.73 1.57
CA SER A 455 39.77 8.64 0.63
C SER A 455 39.46 7.98 -0.70
N TRP A 456 38.53 8.60 -1.42
CA TRP A 456 38.16 8.20 -2.78
C TRP A 456 37.83 9.42 -3.64
N ASN A 457 37.74 9.22 -4.96
CA ASN A 457 37.43 10.25 -5.95
C ASN A 457 36.00 10.12 -6.51
N ARG A 458 35.13 9.44 -5.78
CA ARG A 458 33.69 9.30 -6.05
C ARG A 458 32.93 9.48 -4.74
N PRO A 459 31.70 10.04 -4.80
CA PRO A 459 30.89 10.23 -3.61
C PRO A 459 30.70 8.94 -2.82
N PHE A 460 30.98 9.01 -1.52
CA PHE A 460 30.57 7.96 -0.60
C PHE A 460 29.07 8.02 -0.37
N GLN A 461 28.52 6.88 0.02
CA GLN A 461 27.12 6.74 0.41
C GLN A 461 26.77 7.77 1.50
N PHE A 462 25.60 8.40 1.33
CA PHE A 462 25.03 9.31 2.33
C PHE A 462 24.50 8.54 3.55
N PHE A 463 23.78 9.22 4.45
CA PHE A 463 23.25 8.56 5.65
C PHE A 463 22.30 7.40 5.32
N SER A 464 22.36 6.33 6.10
CA SER A 464 21.60 5.11 5.82
C SER A 464 20.59 4.76 6.92
N SER A 465 19.41 4.29 6.50
CA SER A 465 18.41 3.70 7.39
C SER A 465 18.83 2.33 7.95
N ALA A 466 19.83 1.68 7.35
CA ALA A 466 20.45 0.46 7.89
C ALA A 466 21.42 0.74 9.06
N GLY A 467 21.88 1.99 9.20
CA GLY A 467 22.69 2.50 10.31
C GLY A 467 24.12 1.97 10.45
N ILE A 468 24.65 1.32 9.42
CA ILE A 468 26.02 0.79 9.42
C ILE A 468 26.95 1.79 8.73
N CYS A 469 28.02 2.19 9.42
CA CYS A 469 29.15 2.90 8.81
C CYS A 469 30.03 1.92 8.04
N GLY A 470 29.76 1.74 6.75
CA GLY A 470 30.50 0.83 5.90
C GLY A 470 31.78 1.40 5.32
N ASN A 471 32.75 0.52 5.00
CA ASN A 471 33.98 0.91 4.34
C ASN A 471 33.82 0.84 2.82
N TYR A 472 34.25 1.89 2.11
CA TYR A 472 34.19 1.97 0.64
C TYR A 472 32.80 1.80 0.02
N PHE A 473 31.74 2.21 0.73
CA PHE A 473 30.41 2.28 0.15
C PHE A 473 30.27 3.56 -0.65
N THR A 474 30.22 3.46 -1.97
CA THR A 474 29.97 4.58 -2.87
C THR A 474 28.47 4.76 -3.08
N ASP A 475 28.04 6.01 -3.25
CA ASP A 475 26.66 6.29 -3.61
C ASP A 475 26.42 5.96 -5.10
N TYR A 476 25.23 5.48 -5.42
CA TYR A 476 24.84 5.17 -6.79
C TYR A 476 23.33 5.36 -6.99
N ILE A 477 22.94 5.60 -8.23
CA ILE A 477 21.55 5.65 -8.68
C ILE A 477 21.29 4.41 -9.52
N SER A 478 20.18 3.71 -9.26
CA SER A 478 19.70 2.61 -10.11
C SER A 478 18.33 2.97 -10.69
N THR A 479 18.31 3.32 -11.97
CA THR A 479 17.14 3.94 -12.59
C THR A 479 16.74 3.26 -13.91
N PRO A 480 15.45 2.98 -14.13
CA PRO A 480 14.96 2.43 -15.38
C PRO A 480 14.78 3.53 -16.45
N SER A 481 14.67 3.15 -17.73
CA SER A 481 14.60 4.09 -18.86
C SER A 481 13.48 5.14 -18.77
N GLN A 482 12.35 4.85 -18.12
CA GLN A 482 11.28 5.86 -17.94
C GLN A 482 11.76 7.04 -17.08
N ASN A 483 12.49 6.80 -16.00
CA ASN A 483 12.96 7.86 -15.10
C ASN A 483 14.09 8.67 -15.76
N VAL A 484 14.83 8.06 -16.68
CA VAL A 484 15.77 8.78 -17.56
C VAL A 484 15.04 9.74 -18.49
N ILE A 485 13.93 9.33 -19.11
CA ILE A 485 13.08 10.23 -19.93
C ILE A 485 12.53 11.36 -19.06
N PHE A 486 12.05 11.05 -17.86
CA PHE A 486 11.52 12.06 -16.94
C PHE A 486 12.59 13.09 -16.57
N ALA A 487 13.81 12.64 -16.29
CA ALA A 487 14.92 13.52 -15.91
C ALA A 487 15.42 14.36 -17.10
N LEU A 488 15.43 13.78 -18.31
CA LEU A 488 15.77 14.49 -19.55
C LEU A 488 14.80 15.64 -19.84
N VAL A 489 13.50 15.37 -19.71
CA VAL A 489 12.44 16.36 -19.91
C VAL A 489 12.47 17.40 -18.79
N ALA A 490 12.67 16.97 -17.54
CA ALA A 490 12.71 17.89 -16.40
C ALA A 490 13.92 18.82 -16.40
N ALA A 491 15.08 18.33 -16.88
CA ALA A 491 16.32 19.10 -17.02
C ALA A 491 16.42 19.93 -18.30
N ASP A 492 15.40 19.90 -19.17
CA ASP A 492 15.39 20.58 -20.47
C ASP A 492 16.59 20.21 -21.37
N LEU A 493 16.90 18.91 -21.46
CA LEU A 493 18.05 18.38 -22.20
C LEU A 493 17.69 17.75 -23.56
N VAL A 494 16.45 17.95 -24.04
CA VAL A 494 15.96 17.35 -25.29
C VAL A 494 16.50 18.10 -26.51
N ASP A 495 16.43 19.44 -26.52
CA ASP A 495 16.79 20.28 -27.68
C ASP A 495 18.16 20.97 -27.55
N VAL A 496 19.05 20.41 -26.71
CA VAL A 496 20.40 20.95 -26.49
C VAL A 496 21.44 20.33 -27.43
N ASN A 497 22.57 21.02 -27.60
CA ASN A 497 23.67 20.53 -28.44
C ASN A 497 24.40 19.34 -27.80
N ALA A 498 24.96 18.45 -28.63
CA ALA A 498 25.76 17.29 -28.21
C ALA A 498 26.95 17.63 -27.30
N ALA A 499 27.49 18.85 -27.40
CA ALA A 499 28.53 19.33 -26.49
C ALA A 499 28.02 19.42 -25.02
N LYS A 500 26.77 19.84 -24.80
CA LYS A 500 26.15 19.89 -23.47
C LYS A 500 25.88 18.49 -22.95
N TRP A 501 25.45 17.55 -23.80
CA TRP A 501 25.33 16.15 -23.40
C TRP A 501 26.67 15.56 -22.95
N LEU A 502 27.77 15.92 -23.60
CA LEU A 502 29.10 15.50 -23.20
C LEU A 502 29.50 16.07 -21.83
N THR A 503 29.26 17.36 -21.55
CA THR A 503 29.59 17.95 -20.24
C THR A 503 28.78 17.33 -19.11
N VAL A 504 27.47 17.12 -19.31
CA VAL A 504 26.60 16.41 -18.36
C VAL A 504 27.09 14.97 -18.16
N SER A 505 27.40 14.25 -19.25
CA SER A 505 27.89 12.86 -19.18
C SER A 505 29.19 12.75 -18.37
N ASN A 506 30.08 13.75 -18.44
CA ASN A 506 31.33 13.76 -17.70
C ASN A 506 31.18 13.94 -16.18
N ARG A 507 29.98 14.28 -15.68
CA ARG A 507 29.71 14.28 -14.22
C ARG A 507 29.64 12.86 -13.65
N ASP A 508 29.40 11.85 -14.48
CA ASP A 508 29.59 10.44 -14.13
C ASP A 508 30.82 9.90 -14.88
N ALA A 509 32.00 10.16 -14.34
CA ALA A 509 33.26 9.83 -15.02
C ALA A 509 33.44 8.32 -15.27
N ASP A 510 32.83 7.44 -14.47
CA ASP A 510 32.91 5.99 -14.66
C ASP A 510 32.01 5.50 -15.80
N HIS A 511 30.90 6.21 -16.05
CA HIS A 511 29.89 5.82 -17.04
C HIS A 511 29.68 6.84 -18.17
N ALA A 512 30.55 7.84 -18.32
CA ALA A 512 30.36 8.97 -19.25
C ALA A 512 30.00 8.53 -20.69
N ASN A 513 30.70 7.51 -21.22
CA ASN A 513 30.41 6.95 -22.55
C ASN A 513 29.03 6.28 -22.64
N THR A 514 28.60 5.64 -21.56
CA THR A 514 27.29 4.99 -21.45
C THR A 514 26.18 6.03 -21.37
N VAL A 515 26.38 7.10 -20.58
CA VAL A 515 25.45 8.23 -20.46
C VAL A 515 25.27 8.92 -21.79
N LEU A 516 26.35 9.22 -22.51
CA LEU A 516 26.26 9.88 -23.82
C LEU A 516 25.53 9.03 -24.87
N LYS A 517 25.80 7.71 -24.90
CA LYS A 517 25.06 6.76 -25.76
C LYS A 517 23.58 6.67 -25.40
N MET A 518 23.27 6.74 -24.10
CA MET A 518 21.90 6.78 -23.60
C MET A 518 21.19 8.06 -24.05
N PHE A 519 21.83 9.23 -23.95
CA PHE A 519 21.24 10.50 -24.41
C PHE A 519 20.91 10.46 -25.90
N ASN A 520 21.86 10.03 -26.76
CA ASN A 520 21.62 9.93 -28.19
C ASN A 520 20.39 9.08 -28.54
N LYS A 521 20.19 7.94 -27.87
CA LYS A 521 19.04 7.06 -28.11
C LYS A 521 17.74 7.62 -27.54
N THR A 522 17.79 8.11 -26.30
CA THR A 522 16.59 8.52 -25.56
C THR A 522 16.06 9.86 -26.05
N VAL A 523 16.94 10.81 -26.39
CA VAL A 523 16.52 12.09 -26.98
C VAL A 523 15.88 11.86 -28.36
N SER A 524 16.46 10.99 -29.20
CA SER A 524 15.86 10.64 -30.49
C SER A 524 14.44 10.06 -30.31
N PHE A 525 14.23 9.23 -29.28
CA PHE A 525 12.89 8.75 -28.93
C PHE A 525 11.96 9.91 -28.54
N VAL A 526 12.37 10.78 -27.61
CA VAL A 526 11.54 11.90 -27.14
C VAL A 526 11.19 12.85 -28.29
N GLN A 527 12.16 13.27 -29.10
CA GLN A 527 11.94 14.16 -30.25
C GLN A 527 11.00 13.56 -31.31
N THR A 528 10.90 12.23 -31.40
CA THR A 528 10.02 11.57 -32.37
C THR A 528 8.57 11.53 -31.90
N PHE A 529 8.32 11.40 -30.60
CA PHE A 529 6.99 11.10 -30.06
C PHE A 529 6.38 12.18 -29.17
N PHE A 530 7.16 13.19 -28.77
CA PHE A 530 6.73 14.29 -27.90
C PHE A 530 6.68 15.59 -28.71
N ASN A 531 5.59 16.34 -28.55
CA ASN A 531 5.40 17.63 -29.19
C ASN A 531 5.98 18.76 -28.33
N HIS A 532 6.31 19.90 -28.95
CA HIS A 532 6.87 21.05 -28.24
C HIS A 532 5.94 21.60 -27.14
N GLU A 533 4.63 21.65 -27.38
CA GLU A 533 3.63 22.08 -26.37
C GLU A 533 3.58 21.13 -25.16
N GLU A 534 3.78 19.83 -25.38
CA GLU A 534 3.82 18.83 -24.31
C GLU A 534 5.07 19.03 -23.46
N LEU A 535 6.22 19.34 -24.08
CA LEU A 535 7.48 19.62 -23.38
C LEU A 535 7.43 20.92 -22.56
N THR A 536 6.81 21.98 -23.07
CA THR A 536 6.70 23.27 -22.35
C THR A 536 5.83 23.18 -21.09
N GLN A 537 4.82 22.31 -21.09
CA GLN A 537 4.04 22.02 -19.88
C GLN A 537 4.93 21.48 -18.77
N PHE A 538 5.82 20.53 -19.08
CA PHE A 538 6.72 19.95 -18.09
C PHE A 538 7.77 20.96 -17.62
N ALA A 539 8.31 21.79 -18.51
CA ALA A 539 9.27 22.83 -18.13
C ALA A 539 8.74 23.77 -17.04
N THR A 540 7.45 24.13 -17.12
CA THR A 540 6.79 24.98 -16.10
C THR A 540 6.75 24.31 -14.73
N LEU A 541 6.35 23.03 -14.69
CA LEU A 541 6.29 22.24 -13.45
C LEU A 541 7.69 21.95 -12.87
N SER A 542 8.67 21.72 -13.75
CA SER A 542 10.08 21.52 -13.38
C SER A 542 10.66 22.79 -12.75
N HIS A 543 10.38 23.97 -13.31
CA HIS A 543 10.84 25.24 -12.75
C HIS A 543 10.26 25.49 -11.35
N ALA A 544 8.96 25.24 -11.14
CA ALA A 544 8.33 25.36 -9.83
C ALA A 544 8.96 24.40 -8.80
N SER A 545 9.10 23.12 -9.17
CA SER A 545 9.71 22.10 -8.32
C SER A 545 11.17 22.42 -7.98
N ARG A 546 11.93 22.92 -8.95
CA ARG A 546 13.32 23.38 -8.77
C ARG A 546 13.42 24.49 -7.73
N GLY A 547 12.55 25.50 -7.81
CA GLY A 547 12.52 26.62 -6.88
C GLY A 547 12.30 26.16 -5.43
N VAL A 548 11.28 25.32 -5.20
CA VAL A 548 10.96 24.80 -3.86
C VAL A 548 12.09 23.95 -3.29
N ILE A 549 12.67 23.04 -4.09
CA ILE A 549 13.77 22.17 -3.63
C ILE A 549 15.03 22.98 -3.29
N ARG A 550 15.37 23.96 -4.12
CA ARG A 550 16.56 24.80 -3.96
C ARG A 550 16.43 25.77 -2.78
N ASP A 551 15.30 26.49 -2.71
CA ASP A 551 15.16 27.67 -1.85
C ASP A 551 14.42 27.39 -0.53
N GLU A 552 13.41 26.51 -0.53
CA GLU A 552 12.59 26.23 0.66
C GLU A 552 13.08 25.00 1.42
N VAL A 553 13.30 23.88 0.72
CA VAL A 553 13.83 22.65 1.32
C VAL A 553 15.34 22.78 1.59
N ASN A 554 16.04 23.56 0.76
CA ASN A 554 17.49 23.72 0.76
C ASN A 554 18.22 22.37 0.80
N LEU A 555 17.81 21.46 -0.09
CA LEU A 555 18.35 20.10 -0.16
C LEU A 555 19.77 20.13 -0.71
N SER A 556 20.71 19.41 -0.08
CA SER A 556 22.10 19.36 -0.52
C SER A 556 22.72 17.96 -0.49
N PHE A 557 23.67 17.73 -1.40
CA PHE A 557 24.60 16.61 -1.31
C PHE A 557 25.70 16.94 -0.31
N VAL A 558 26.09 15.96 0.49
CA VAL A 558 27.06 16.16 1.58
C VAL A 558 28.21 15.16 1.50
N GLN A 559 29.43 15.65 1.70
CA GLN A 559 30.62 14.81 1.87
C GLN A 559 31.59 15.48 2.85
N TYR A 560 32.25 14.67 3.66
CA TYR A 560 33.50 15.04 4.31
C TYR A 560 34.60 15.07 3.26
N ILE A 561 35.29 16.20 3.17
CA ILE A 561 36.31 16.45 2.15
C ILE A 561 37.63 16.84 2.79
N GLN A 562 38.71 16.56 2.08
CA GLN A 562 40.04 17.10 2.33
C GLN A 562 40.49 17.85 1.08
N PHE A 563 40.90 19.10 1.26
CA PHE A 563 41.46 19.89 0.16
C PHE A 563 42.85 19.35 -0.20
N ARG A 564 43.13 19.03 -1.47
CA ARG A 564 44.42 18.40 -1.82
C ARG A 564 45.65 19.27 -1.49
N ASP A 565 45.48 20.57 -1.52
CA ASP A 565 46.54 21.54 -1.26
C ASP A 565 46.77 21.80 0.24
N THR A 566 45.83 21.41 1.10
CA THR A 566 45.88 21.69 2.54
C THR A 566 45.39 20.48 3.32
N ASN A 567 46.10 20.00 4.34
CA ASN A 567 45.63 18.90 5.21
C ASN A 567 44.41 19.27 6.10
N MET A 568 43.59 20.23 5.68
CA MET A 568 42.37 20.65 6.33
C MET A 568 41.20 19.80 5.84
N TYR A 569 40.44 19.30 6.80
CA TYR A 569 39.20 18.56 6.58
C TYR A 569 38.02 19.52 6.74
N GLY A 570 36.98 19.32 5.96
CA GLY A 570 35.76 20.12 6.01
C GLY A 570 34.53 19.31 5.65
N LEU A 571 33.37 19.86 6.00
CA LEU A 571 32.08 19.35 5.54
C LEU A 571 31.65 20.15 4.31
N SER A 572 31.64 19.51 3.14
CA SER A 572 31.14 20.11 1.90
C SER A 572 29.65 19.85 1.76
N SER A 573 28.91 20.90 1.40
CA SER A 573 27.47 20.86 1.11
C SER A 573 27.24 21.49 -0.25
N VAL A 574 26.63 20.75 -1.18
CA VAL A 574 26.32 21.22 -2.53
C VAL A 574 24.81 21.18 -2.73
N ASN A 575 24.19 22.35 -2.80
CA ASN A 575 22.73 22.49 -2.93
C ASN A 575 22.23 21.94 -4.28
N PHE A 576 21.08 21.28 -4.24
CA PHE A 576 20.38 20.73 -5.40
C PHE A 576 19.94 21.88 -6.31
N PHE A 577 20.36 21.83 -7.57
CA PHE A 577 20.12 22.88 -8.56
C PHE A 577 20.83 24.22 -8.30
N SER A 578 21.95 24.18 -7.54
CA SER A 578 22.87 25.31 -7.44
C SER A 578 23.26 25.83 -8.83
N SER A 579 23.32 27.16 -8.99
CA SER A 579 23.76 27.78 -10.24
C SER A 579 25.22 27.46 -10.60
N SER A 580 26.01 27.00 -9.64
CA SER A 580 27.39 26.54 -9.87
C SER A 580 27.49 25.11 -10.40
N GLU A 581 26.39 24.35 -10.41
CA GLU A 581 26.35 22.92 -10.77
C GLU A 581 25.37 22.60 -11.92
N PRO A 582 25.38 23.35 -13.05
CA PRO A 582 24.38 23.19 -14.11
C PRO A 582 24.53 21.88 -14.91
N ASP A 583 25.67 21.19 -14.81
CA ASP A 583 25.88 19.90 -15.49
C ASP A 583 25.41 18.70 -14.64
N LEU A 584 25.10 18.90 -13.36
CA LEU A 584 24.61 17.87 -12.44
C LEU A 584 23.07 17.77 -12.42
N GLU A 585 22.37 18.74 -13.00
CA GLU A 585 20.91 18.88 -12.90
C GLU A 585 20.15 17.61 -13.34
N PHE A 586 20.56 16.97 -14.42
CA PHE A 586 19.99 15.69 -14.87
C PHE A 586 20.02 14.61 -13.78
N PHE A 587 21.16 14.42 -13.14
CA PHE A 587 21.32 13.43 -12.08
C PHE A 587 20.58 13.83 -10.80
N THR A 588 20.49 15.13 -10.54
CA THR A 588 19.74 15.69 -9.42
C THR A 588 18.26 15.30 -9.51
N TRP A 589 17.65 15.39 -10.70
CA TRP A 589 16.28 14.90 -10.93
C TRP A 589 16.12 13.41 -10.64
N LEU A 590 17.10 12.59 -10.99
CA LEU A 590 17.05 11.15 -10.70
C LEU A 590 17.07 10.85 -9.19
N TYR A 591 17.85 11.59 -8.39
CA TYR A 591 17.81 11.50 -6.93
C TYR A 591 16.43 11.89 -6.37
N LEU A 592 15.81 12.93 -6.92
CA LEU A 592 14.47 13.35 -6.51
C LEU A 592 13.39 12.33 -6.86
N PHE A 593 13.51 11.63 -7.99
CA PHE A 593 12.59 10.55 -8.33
C PHE A 593 12.78 9.33 -7.43
N ASP A 594 14.01 8.99 -7.05
CA ASP A 594 14.26 7.96 -6.03
C ASP A 594 13.64 8.34 -4.66
N TRP A 595 13.60 9.64 -4.32
CA TRP A 595 12.89 10.13 -3.13
C TRP A 595 11.37 9.92 -3.24
N ILE A 596 10.77 10.31 -4.37
CA ILE A 596 9.32 10.10 -4.62
C ILE A 596 8.96 8.61 -4.58
N GLU A 597 9.74 7.75 -5.21
CA GLU A 597 9.52 6.30 -5.27
C GLU A 597 9.79 5.59 -3.93
N GLY A 598 10.26 6.32 -2.91
CA GLY A 598 10.56 5.78 -1.59
C GLY A 598 11.79 4.88 -1.56
N LYS A 599 12.73 5.08 -2.50
CA LYS A 599 14.06 4.43 -2.48
C LYS A 599 15.06 5.24 -1.66
N ARG A 600 14.80 6.53 -1.46
CA ARG A 600 15.56 7.43 -0.59
C ARG A 600 14.61 8.26 0.27
N GLU A 601 15.09 8.72 1.42
CA GLU A 601 14.40 9.70 2.26
C GLU A 601 15.29 10.93 2.47
N VAL A 602 14.67 12.04 2.88
CA VAL A 602 15.38 13.30 3.16
C VAL A 602 15.26 13.60 4.65
N VAL A 603 16.37 13.98 5.27
CA VAL A 603 16.43 14.35 6.69
C VAL A 603 17.17 15.67 6.85
N ALA A 604 16.57 16.56 7.63
CA ALA A 604 17.20 17.79 8.10
C ALA A 604 17.88 17.53 9.44
N PHE A 605 19.20 17.76 9.49
CA PHE A 605 20.04 17.72 10.67
C PHE A 605 20.14 19.13 11.24
N GLN A 606 19.45 19.41 12.34
CA GLN A 606 19.35 20.76 12.90
C GLN A 606 20.18 20.86 14.19
N GLY A 607 21.30 21.59 14.12
CA GLY A 607 22.21 21.77 15.23
C GLY A 607 22.13 23.13 15.94
N ASP A 608 23.09 23.36 16.83
CA ASP A 608 23.24 24.61 17.59
C ASP A 608 23.92 25.74 16.80
N ILE A 609 24.57 25.43 15.68
CA ILE A 609 25.30 26.38 14.83
C ILE A 609 24.54 26.58 13.52
N ASP A 610 24.30 25.49 12.79
CA ASP A 610 23.63 25.50 11.50
C ASP A 610 22.77 24.24 11.31
N SER A 611 22.08 24.16 10.18
CA SER A 611 21.29 23.01 9.77
C SER A 611 21.63 22.57 8.35
N ILE A 612 21.55 21.27 8.09
CA ILE A 612 21.78 20.71 6.77
C ILE A 612 20.69 19.71 6.41
N THR A 613 20.06 19.88 5.26
CA THR A 613 19.03 18.98 4.73
C THR A 613 19.67 18.14 3.64
N THR A 614 19.72 16.82 3.83
CA THR A 614 20.38 15.93 2.86
C THR A 614 19.57 14.67 2.60
N ILE A 615 19.95 13.93 1.57
CA ILE A 615 19.27 12.72 1.10
C ILE A 615 19.98 11.46 1.62
N SER A 616 19.20 10.43 1.90
CA SER A 616 19.72 9.14 2.35
C SER A 616 20.41 8.38 1.24
N ALA A 617 21.21 7.39 1.62
CA ALA A 617 21.56 6.23 0.83
C ALA A 617 20.36 5.58 0.10
N PRO A 618 20.58 4.88 -1.03
CA PRO A 618 19.53 4.12 -1.69
C PRO A 618 19.14 2.90 -0.86
N VAL A 619 17.85 2.62 -0.80
CA VAL A 619 17.26 1.43 -0.17
C VAL A 619 16.53 0.64 -1.25
N ASN A 620 16.77 -0.66 -1.28
CA ASN A 620 16.07 -1.55 -2.20
C ASN A 620 14.60 -1.68 -1.79
N LEU A 621 13.71 -1.79 -2.78
CA LEU A 621 12.31 -2.11 -2.52
C LEU A 621 12.20 -3.52 -1.92
N ASP A 622 11.35 -3.66 -0.90
CA ASP A 622 11.01 -4.96 -0.34
C ASP A 622 10.21 -5.74 -1.41
N MET A 623 10.68 -6.94 -1.76
CA MET A 623 10.07 -7.80 -2.78
C MET A 623 9.44 -9.01 -2.10
N ARG A 624 8.12 -9.16 -2.24
CA ARG A 624 7.35 -10.29 -1.71
C ARG A 624 6.88 -11.18 -2.87
N PRO A 625 7.04 -12.51 -2.78
CA PRO A 625 6.41 -13.40 -3.74
C PRO A 625 4.88 -13.34 -3.59
N VAL A 626 4.17 -13.43 -4.70
CA VAL A 626 2.71 -13.57 -4.68
C VAL A 626 2.30 -14.81 -3.88
N ASN A 627 1.21 -14.67 -3.13
CA ASN A 627 0.62 -15.78 -2.39
C ASN A 627 -0.77 -16.09 -2.96
N GLY A 628 -0.86 -17.16 -3.73
CA GLY A 628 -2.14 -17.63 -4.29
C GLY A 628 -3.15 -18.08 -3.23
N GLN A 629 -2.70 -18.38 -2.01
CA GLN A 629 -3.61 -18.72 -0.89
C GLN A 629 -4.34 -17.50 -0.35
N GLU A 630 -3.91 -16.27 -0.67
CA GLU A 630 -4.65 -15.05 -0.35
C GLU A 630 -5.89 -14.88 -1.25
N ILE A 631 -6.00 -15.64 -2.34
CA ILE A 631 -7.16 -15.59 -3.24
C ILE A 631 -8.22 -16.57 -2.71
N PRO A 632 -9.37 -16.07 -2.22
CA PRO A 632 -10.44 -16.93 -1.75
C PRO A 632 -11.10 -17.63 -2.94
N VAL A 633 -11.31 -18.95 -2.84
CA VAL A 633 -11.90 -19.77 -3.92
C VAL A 633 -13.01 -20.71 -3.40
N ASN A 634 -13.27 -20.70 -2.10
CA ASN A 634 -14.10 -21.72 -1.46
C ASN A 634 -15.57 -21.58 -1.85
N VAL A 635 -16.10 -20.35 -1.78
CA VAL A 635 -17.51 -20.08 -2.06
C VAL A 635 -17.82 -20.32 -3.54
N SER A 636 -16.94 -19.84 -4.41
CA SER A 636 -17.09 -19.95 -5.87
C SER A 636 -16.99 -21.39 -6.33
N THR A 637 -16.05 -22.15 -5.77
CA THR A 637 -15.96 -23.59 -6.05
C THR A 637 -17.24 -24.30 -5.62
N TYR A 638 -17.78 -23.99 -4.44
CA TYR A 638 -19.03 -24.60 -3.97
C TYR A 638 -20.22 -24.26 -4.89
N ILE A 639 -20.40 -22.98 -5.23
CA ILE A 639 -21.44 -22.51 -6.15
C ILE A 639 -21.29 -23.22 -7.51
N LEU A 640 -20.07 -23.31 -8.03
CA LEU A 640 -19.81 -23.95 -9.32
C LEU A 640 -20.19 -25.43 -9.30
N ARG A 641 -19.87 -26.16 -8.21
CA ARG A 641 -20.29 -27.56 -8.05
C ARG A 641 -21.80 -27.72 -7.96
N VAL A 642 -22.50 -26.80 -7.31
CA VAL A 642 -23.96 -26.79 -7.27
C VAL A 642 -24.54 -26.51 -8.66
N VAL A 643 -24.06 -25.51 -9.38
CA VAL A 643 -24.51 -25.21 -10.76
C VAL A 643 -24.23 -26.39 -11.69
N GLN A 644 -23.10 -27.08 -11.52
CA GLN A 644 -22.76 -28.31 -12.23
C GLN A 644 -23.76 -29.43 -11.93
N TYR A 645 -24.06 -29.67 -10.66
CA TYR A 645 -25.06 -30.66 -10.24
C TYR A 645 -26.44 -30.39 -10.86
N ILE A 646 -26.93 -29.15 -10.75
CA ILE A 646 -28.23 -28.75 -11.33
C ILE A 646 -28.25 -29.01 -12.84
N THR A 647 -27.17 -28.67 -13.54
CA THR A 647 -27.06 -28.85 -14.99
C THR A 647 -27.09 -30.33 -15.38
N ILE A 648 -26.40 -31.20 -14.62
CA ILE A 648 -26.40 -32.65 -14.85
C ILE A 648 -27.80 -33.25 -14.63
N VAL A 649 -28.48 -32.85 -13.55
CA VAL A 649 -29.84 -33.33 -13.24
C VAL A 649 -30.82 -32.90 -14.32
N LEU A 650 -30.83 -31.62 -14.70
CA LEU A 650 -31.71 -31.11 -15.75
C LEU A 650 -31.43 -31.79 -17.08
N PHE A 651 -30.17 -32.02 -17.44
CA PHE A 651 -29.82 -32.76 -18.64
C PHE A 651 -30.35 -34.20 -18.62
N GLY A 652 -30.19 -34.91 -17.50
CA GLY A 652 -30.70 -36.28 -17.36
C GLY A 652 -32.22 -36.35 -17.54
N VAL A 653 -32.96 -35.44 -16.90
CA VAL A 653 -34.42 -35.35 -17.05
C VAL A 653 -34.80 -34.97 -18.48
N SER A 654 -34.11 -34.02 -19.11
CA SER A 654 -34.31 -33.67 -20.51
C SER A 654 -34.08 -34.84 -21.47
N CYS A 655 -33.04 -35.66 -21.24
CA CYS A 655 -32.80 -36.85 -22.04
C CYS A 655 -33.96 -37.83 -21.96
N ILE A 656 -34.51 -38.06 -20.75
CA ILE A 656 -35.68 -38.91 -20.55
C ILE A 656 -36.89 -38.36 -21.31
N VAL A 657 -37.15 -37.05 -21.19
CA VAL A 657 -38.26 -36.38 -21.90
C VAL A 657 -38.08 -36.46 -23.41
N CYS A 658 -36.88 -36.21 -23.93
CA CYS A 658 -36.57 -36.30 -25.35
C CYS A 658 -36.76 -37.74 -25.89
N ILE A 659 -36.29 -38.76 -25.16
CA ILE A 659 -36.51 -40.18 -25.51
C ILE A 659 -38.01 -40.49 -25.51
N TYR A 660 -38.77 -39.98 -24.54
CA TYR A 660 -40.22 -40.14 -24.49
C TYR A 660 -40.92 -39.51 -25.70
N ILE A 661 -40.54 -38.29 -26.11
CA ILE A 661 -41.08 -37.62 -27.30
C ILE A 661 -40.76 -38.43 -28.58
N LEU A 662 -39.53 -38.95 -28.69
CA LEU A 662 -39.09 -39.74 -29.84
C LEU A 662 -39.82 -41.10 -29.93
N THR A 663 -39.91 -41.82 -28.82
CA THR A 663 -40.61 -43.12 -28.74
C THR A 663 -42.11 -42.97 -28.95
N SER A 664 -42.69 -41.85 -28.52
CA SER A 664 -44.09 -41.47 -28.76
C SER A 664 -44.32 -40.87 -30.16
N GLN A 665 -43.33 -40.90 -31.07
CA GLN A 665 -43.42 -40.37 -32.44
C GLN A 665 -43.88 -38.90 -32.55
N GLY A 666 -43.70 -38.11 -31.48
CA GLY A 666 -44.16 -36.71 -31.40
C GLY A 666 -45.62 -36.51 -30.99
N TYR A 667 -46.35 -37.56 -30.58
CA TYR A 667 -47.71 -37.44 -30.03
C TYR A 667 -47.70 -36.98 -28.57
N VAL A 668 -47.25 -35.74 -28.33
CA VAL A 668 -47.17 -35.15 -26.99
C VAL A 668 -47.75 -33.74 -27.02
N GLU A 669 -48.49 -33.37 -25.98
CA GLU A 669 -49.02 -32.02 -25.78
C GLU A 669 -47.85 -31.04 -25.51
N GLY A 670 -47.35 -30.38 -26.56
CA GLY A 670 -46.12 -29.58 -26.47
C GLY A 670 -46.17 -28.41 -25.48
N LEU A 671 -47.36 -27.89 -25.18
CA LEU A 671 -47.57 -26.83 -24.17
C LEU A 671 -47.14 -27.28 -22.76
N HIS A 672 -47.19 -28.58 -22.47
CA HIS A 672 -46.77 -29.13 -21.18
C HIS A 672 -45.25 -29.10 -20.99
N MET A 673 -44.47 -28.81 -22.04
CA MET A 673 -43.01 -28.69 -21.96
C MET A 673 -42.55 -27.26 -21.64
N LEU A 674 -43.41 -26.24 -21.77
CA LEU A 674 -43.07 -24.86 -21.37
C LEU A 674 -42.68 -24.74 -19.88
N PRO A 675 -43.39 -25.35 -18.92
CA PRO A 675 -42.99 -25.33 -17.51
C PRO A 675 -41.90 -26.36 -17.16
N PHE A 676 -41.13 -26.87 -18.13
CA PHE A 676 -40.10 -27.89 -17.89
C PHE A 676 -39.13 -27.48 -16.77
N ASN A 677 -38.58 -26.26 -16.82
CA ASN A 677 -37.64 -25.78 -15.81
C ASN A 677 -38.30 -25.65 -14.42
N LEU A 678 -39.56 -25.21 -14.37
CA LEU A 678 -40.33 -25.11 -13.12
C LEU A 678 -40.52 -26.49 -12.48
N ILE A 679 -40.98 -27.47 -13.26
CA ILE A 679 -41.30 -28.82 -12.76
C ILE A 679 -40.03 -29.60 -12.45
N ALA A 680 -39.10 -29.67 -13.40
CA ALA A 680 -37.84 -30.40 -13.24
C ALA A 680 -37.01 -29.80 -12.10
N GLY A 681 -37.00 -28.47 -11.98
CA GLY A 681 -36.37 -27.75 -10.87
C GLY A 681 -36.93 -28.15 -9.51
N HIS A 682 -38.24 -27.99 -9.30
CA HIS A 682 -38.81 -28.22 -7.97
C HIS A 682 -38.75 -29.68 -7.53
N VAL A 683 -38.98 -30.61 -8.46
CA VAL A 683 -39.06 -32.04 -8.14
C VAL A 683 -37.68 -32.68 -7.98
N TRP A 684 -36.72 -32.34 -8.85
CA TRP A 684 -35.44 -33.06 -8.93
C TRP A 684 -34.26 -32.30 -8.33
N VAL A 685 -34.34 -30.97 -8.23
CA VAL A 685 -33.25 -30.11 -7.76
C VAL A 685 -33.59 -29.53 -6.39
N GLY A 686 -34.79 -28.99 -6.22
CA GLY A 686 -35.26 -28.39 -4.98
C GLY A 686 -35.01 -26.88 -4.89
N ARG A 687 -35.85 -26.20 -4.09
CA ARG A 687 -35.95 -24.74 -3.99
C ARG A 687 -34.62 -24.05 -3.62
N PRO A 688 -33.83 -24.51 -2.63
CA PRO A 688 -32.60 -23.81 -2.23
C PRO A 688 -31.55 -23.75 -3.34
N LEU A 689 -31.41 -24.82 -4.13
CA LEU A 689 -30.43 -24.88 -5.22
C LEU A 689 -30.89 -24.04 -6.43
N MET A 690 -32.21 -23.99 -6.69
CA MET A 690 -32.77 -23.07 -7.68
C MET A 690 -32.56 -21.60 -7.29
N LEU A 691 -32.78 -21.27 -6.00
CA LEU A 691 -32.50 -19.93 -5.47
C LEU A 691 -31.03 -19.57 -5.68
N LEU A 692 -30.11 -20.47 -5.30
CA LEU A 692 -28.68 -20.24 -5.48
C LEU A 692 -28.35 -19.97 -6.95
N ARG A 693 -28.83 -20.80 -7.87
CA ARG A 693 -28.60 -20.64 -9.32
C ARG A 693 -29.12 -19.29 -9.85
N GLY A 694 -30.30 -18.87 -9.40
CA GLY A 694 -30.87 -17.58 -9.74
C GLY A 694 -30.03 -16.41 -9.20
N ILE A 695 -29.59 -16.47 -7.94
CA ILE A 695 -28.70 -15.47 -7.34
C ILE A 695 -27.35 -15.42 -8.05
N THR A 696 -26.76 -16.55 -8.42
CA THR A 696 -25.51 -16.61 -9.20
C THR A 696 -25.66 -15.86 -10.52
N ALA A 697 -26.80 -16.02 -11.19
CA ALA A 697 -27.07 -15.29 -12.44
C ALA A 697 -27.21 -13.77 -12.22
N VAL A 698 -27.84 -13.34 -11.12
CA VAL A 698 -27.88 -11.92 -10.72
C VAL A 698 -26.47 -11.40 -10.49
N CYS A 699 -25.63 -12.14 -9.77
CA CYS A 699 -24.24 -11.75 -9.52
C CYS A 699 -23.48 -11.54 -10.82
N PHE A 700 -23.65 -12.42 -11.82
CA PHE A 700 -22.99 -12.27 -13.12
C PHE A 700 -23.45 -11.04 -13.89
N LEU A 701 -24.72 -10.64 -13.75
CA LEU A 701 -25.26 -9.40 -14.34
C LEU A 701 -24.82 -8.15 -13.58
N SER A 702 -24.52 -8.28 -12.28
CA SER A 702 -24.07 -7.18 -11.43
C SER A 702 -22.55 -7.00 -11.42
N THR A 703 -21.78 -7.94 -11.96
CA THR A 703 -20.31 -7.85 -12.04
C THR A 703 -19.85 -7.39 -13.41
N SER A 704 -19.05 -6.31 -13.46
CA SER A 704 -18.35 -5.88 -14.67
C SER A 704 -17.11 -6.75 -14.94
N THR A 705 -16.85 -7.09 -16.20
CA THR A 705 -15.58 -7.73 -16.59
C THR A 705 -14.45 -6.71 -16.60
N LEU A 706 -13.36 -7.03 -15.90
CA LEU A 706 -12.13 -6.24 -15.87
C LEU A 706 -10.96 -7.16 -16.21
N GLU A 707 -10.37 -7.00 -17.37
CA GLU A 707 -9.32 -7.88 -17.88
C GLU A 707 -7.98 -7.15 -17.90
N LEU A 708 -6.92 -7.83 -17.47
CA LEU A 708 -5.57 -7.31 -17.58
C LEU A 708 -5.05 -7.63 -18.99
N VAL A 709 -4.91 -6.59 -19.81
CA VAL A 709 -4.46 -6.71 -21.21
C VAL A 709 -3.03 -6.20 -21.36
N ALA A 710 -2.28 -6.84 -22.26
CA ALA A 710 -0.94 -6.43 -22.65
C ALA A 710 -0.91 -6.28 -24.20
N PRO A 711 -1.45 -5.19 -24.74
CA PRO A 711 -1.64 -5.04 -26.17
C PRO A 711 -0.32 -4.80 -26.91
N HIS A 712 -0.36 -4.90 -28.24
CA HIS A 712 0.77 -4.64 -29.16
C HIS A 712 2.01 -5.49 -28.87
N THR A 713 3.11 -4.87 -28.42
CA THR A 713 4.37 -5.54 -28.13
C THR A 713 4.42 -6.17 -26.73
N GLY A 714 3.38 -5.96 -25.91
CA GLY A 714 3.35 -6.38 -24.52
C GLY A 714 4.26 -5.55 -23.61
N LEU A 715 4.70 -4.37 -24.06
CA LEU A 715 5.57 -3.47 -23.27
C LEU A 715 4.85 -2.93 -22.03
N ILE A 716 3.56 -2.63 -22.14
CA ILE A 716 2.75 -2.16 -21.02
C ILE A 716 1.58 -3.11 -20.80
N SER A 717 1.14 -3.19 -19.55
CA SER A 717 -0.09 -3.89 -19.18
C SER A 717 -1.00 -2.94 -18.40
N TYR A 718 -2.30 -3.02 -18.62
CA TYR A 718 -3.30 -2.21 -17.92
C TYR A 718 -4.64 -2.93 -17.89
N PHE A 719 -5.52 -2.52 -16.98
CA PHE A 719 -6.87 -3.06 -16.94
C PHE A 719 -7.74 -2.39 -17.99
N GLN A 720 -8.54 -3.21 -18.69
CA GLN A 720 -9.56 -2.75 -19.62
C GLN A 720 -10.89 -3.39 -19.24
N SER A 721 -11.97 -2.62 -19.31
CA SER A 721 -13.32 -3.15 -19.16
C SER A 721 -13.96 -3.28 -20.54
N PRO A 722 -13.99 -4.50 -21.14
CA PRO A 722 -14.63 -4.70 -22.43
C PRO A 722 -16.16 -4.60 -22.29
N ALA A 723 -16.83 -4.24 -23.40
CA ALA A 723 -18.29 -4.19 -23.43
C ALA A 723 -18.89 -5.57 -23.10
N PRO A 724 -19.97 -5.64 -22.29
CA PRO A 724 -20.58 -6.89 -21.90
C PRO A 724 -21.10 -7.65 -23.13
N ASN A 725 -20.77 -8.92 -23.22
CA ASN A 725 -21.23 -9.76 -24.33
C ASN A 725 -22.75 -9.97 -24.22
N LEU A 726 -23.50 -9.50 -25.22
CA LEU A 726 -24.96 -9.62 -25.27
C LEU A 726 -25.42 -11.07 -25.07
N PHE A 727 -24.68 -12.04 -25.61
CA PHE A 727 -25.01 -13.46 -25.48
C PHE A 727 -24.97 -13.93 -24.02
N SER A 728 -23.91 -13.58 -23.26
CA SER A 728 -23.81 -13.94 -21.85
C SER A 728 -24.84 -13.20 -20.99
N THR A 729 -25.22 -11.99 -21.38
CA THR A 729 -26.29 -11.21 -20.72
C THR A 729 -27.64 -11.90 -20.91
N PHE A 730 -28.01 -12.29 -22.14
CA PHE A 730 -29.25 -13.03 -22.41
C PHE A 730 -29.28 -14.37 -21.69
N LEU A 731 -28.15 -15.08 -21.68
CA LEU A 731 -27.99 -16.36 -21.01
C LEU A 731 -28.21 -16.22 -19.50
N SER A 732 -27.55 -15.26 -18.86
CA SER A 732 -27.67 -14.99 -17.42
C SER A 732 -29.07 -14.49 -17.06
N SER A 733 -29.67 -13.62 -17.87
CA SER A 733 -31.06 -13.17 -17.70
C SER A 733 -32.06 -14.34 -17.73
N THR A 734 -31.86 -15.30 -18.64
CA THR A 734 -32.67 -16.52 -18.67
C THR A 734 -32.53 -17.33 -17.40
N GLN A 735 -31.33 -17.41 -16.80
CA GLN A 735 -31.14 -18.09 -15.51
C GLN A 735 -31.66 -17.28 -14.31
N MET A 736 -31.75 -15.95 -14.40
CA MET A 736 -32.40 -15.16 -13.34
C MET A 736 -33.88 -15.55 -13.16
N SER A 737 -34.54 -16.08 -14.21
CA SER A 737 -35.93 -16.57 -14.12
C SER A 737 -36.15 -17.68 -13.07
N TRP A 738 -35.11 -18.41 -12.66
CA TRP A 738 -35.18 -19.37 -11.56
C TRP A 738 -35.67 -18.74 -10.25
N LEU A 739 -35.36 -17.46 -10.01
CA LEU A 739 -35.86 -16.71 -8.86
C LEU A 739 -37.39 -16.57 -8.90
N VAL A 740 -37.94 -16.27 -10.08
CA VAL A 740 -39.39 -16.15 -10.29
C VAL A 740 -40.07 -17.48 -9.97
N TYR A 741 -39.52 -18.60 -10.44
CA TYR A 741 -40.05 -19.93 -10.15
C TYR A 741 -40.05 -20.29 -8.66
N VAL A 742 -39.00 -19.90 -7.92
CA VAL A 742 -38.93 -20.08 -6.46
C VAL A 742 -39.94 -19.22 -5.74
N VAL A 743 -40.12 -17.96 -6.16
CA VAL A 743 -41.09 -17.02 -5.60
C VAL A 743 -42.51 -17.53 -5.83
N VAL A 744 -42.87 -17.85 -7.08
CA VAL A 744 -44.20 -18.33 -7.46
C VAL A 744 -44.60 -19.56 -6.64
N ASP A 745 -43.70 -20.51 -6.50
CA ASP A 745 -43.93 -21.76 -5.75
C ASP A 745 -43.86 -21.60 -4.22
N SER A 746 -43.24 -20.54 -3.72
CA SER A 746 -43.29 -20.20 -2.29
C SER A 746 -44.62 -19.52 -1.94
N PHE A 747 -45.12 -18.66 -2.82
CA PHE A 747 -46.42 -18.03 -2.65
C PHE A 747 -47.59 -18.97 -2.96
N SER A 748 -47.42 -20.01 -3.77
CA SER A 748 -48.48 -20.98 -4.11
C SER A 748 -49.08 -21.66 -2.87
N ILE A 749 -48.29 -21.83 -1.80
CA ILE A 749 -48.73 -22.37 -0.51
C ILE A 749 -49.83 -21.47 0.10
N PHE A 750 -49.69 -20.15 -0.05
CA PHE A 750 -50.62 -19.17 0.52
C PHE A 750 -51.75 -18.82 -0.44
N THR A 751 -51.46 -18.71 -1.74
CA THR A 751 -52.41 -18.26 -2.76
C THR A 751 -53.29 -19.41 -3.28
N SER A 752 -52.85 -20.67 -3.15
CA SER A 752 -53.59 -21.88 -3.50
C SER A 752 -54.28 -21.76 -4.88
N GLN A 753 -55.60 -21.55 -4.90
CA GLN A 753 -56.43 -21.48 -6.10
C GLN A 753 -56.09 -20.27 -6.99
N TYR A 754 -55.51 -19.21 -6.42
CA TYR A 754 -55.14 -17.98 -7.12
C TYR A 754 -53.75 -18.05 -7.77
N THR A 755 -52.97 -19.12 -7.57
CA THR A 755 -51.64 -19.30 -8.16
C THR A 755 -51.68 -19.19 -9.68
N ALA A 756 -52.67 -19.82 -10.31
CA ALA A 756 -52.85 -19.85 -11.75
C ALA A 756 -53.08 -18.46 -12.40
N ASN A 757 -53.41 -17.43 -11.61
CA ASN A 757 -53.63 -16.09 -12.14
C ASN A 757 -52.33 -15.30 -12.35
N TYR A 758 -51.20 -15.71 -11.75
CA TYR A 758 -49.93 -14.97 -11.80
C TYR A 758 -48.70 -15.85 -12.11
N SER A 759 -48.85 -17.17 -12.13
CA SER A 759 -47.83 -18.14 -12.58
C SER A 759 -47.90 -18.37 -14.08
#